data_AF-R0CES4-F1
#
_entry.id   AF-R0CES4-F1
#
_cell.length_a   1.000
_cell.length_b   1.000
_cell.length_c   1.000
_cell.angle_alpha   90.00
_cell.angle_beta   90.00
_cell.angle_gamma   90.00
#
_symmetry.space_group_name_H-M   'P 1'
#
loop_
_entity.id
_entity.type
_entity.pdbx_description
1 polymer ?
#
loop_
_entity_poly.entity_id
_entity_poly.type
_entity_poly.pdbx_seq_one_letter_code
_entity_poly.pdbx_strand_id
1 'polypeptide(L)'
;MPADQNPPAKQFPRNERVPVARAVATTIEHATAAQVKALAEPFKGTSVGQRFFGPGWIGEDGVACIVFIAQDRDTIQRLRRQRTCVAIGWRWNNTPSMVFSFTLMTEGKNPHPHTRWMRPSADPVVAAIRQRGRFRMIAVSPEGYQTVWFEAQLHSGFGETAPSLQGMEQQWQHPVPGLQGSREGQRFDPFERERKADTTDAAPAIPLWAEPASDVWSELNYDGPWAGDLNATDKARVAWGRQVYRNRRLAAGFVRGIAERQAYDRVPPVVTEEGNWLGEGIIAEQGRVLVARAPLIGRWLAALAGPAPDAEAAYRACVEVLHDTYALFCLLDKLIPLLNDAGDQMLSEAARWTFEAALLDDKITQGGTHRPWFANTGQHGLELRSAPFNLEASLSDIEEMWRSGLDMLDLIDAGQRLGPNDFPVPLSDVCEAMRGVALDGTEDEAEATIQAMLREAQEARQWTIPWGARVEVAFGPFVAVRIFENQGEFACQFLDAAQRYHHVAIGIASDPPRATGGRLIRPRDDDGEVTWNTDAELSLQLIAAAIIRDFLVVEERESLFGTRTTTRRSRGRDLTTVVYLPRVRYSRPNLRQATQHAHESGRAPHAVTQHLRRAATTSATQRFLAQRYGMHLPEGFTFVRPHTRGAMAEAERVRVYRSRSASRMIYEEVSTAPEGARPAWFEFERDCMQLLRERGLRVIHQAASRDGDGGVDLYAVDESGQSWIVQCKCWAAHRSVGPEIVRELHGAIAFADRGSSGTSKGIVITTSRFTSGAAEVGREFGFELIDGQQFAQWRQNRH
;
A
#
# COMPACT_ATOMS: atom_id res chain seq x y z
N MET A 1 -27.30 5.35 3.92
CA MET A 1 -28.42 5.60 2.99
C MET A 1 -28.84 4.25 2.41
N PRO A 2 -30.14 3.91 2.38
CA PRO A 2 -30.58 2.53 2.17
C PRO A 2 -30.28 2.04 0.74
N ALA A 3 -29.94 0.75 0.68
CA ALA A 3 -29.80 -0.06 -0.53
C ALA A 3 -31.15 -0.19 -1.28
N ASP A 4 -31.07 -0.62 -2.54
CA ASP A 4 -32.14 -0.84 -3.53
C ASP A 4 -32.55 0.36 -4.39
N GLN A 5 -31.70 0.67 -5.38
CA GLN A 5 -32.18 0.97 -6.73
C GLN A 5 -31.30 0.22 -7.73
N ASN A 6 -31.80 -0.90 -8.27
CA ASN A 6 -31.24 -1.46 -9.49
C ASN A 6 -31.23 -0.34 -10.56
N PRO A 7 -30.10 -0.08 -11.24
CA PRO A 7 -30.09 0.89 -12.32
C PRO A 7 -31.13 0.46 -13.38
N PRO A 8 -31.85 1.43 -14.01
CA PRO A 8 -32.81 1.09 -15.04
C PRO A 8 -32.09 0.34 -16.16
N ALA A 9 -32.60 -0.84 -16.51
CA ALA A 9 -32.14 -1.57 -17.68
C ALA A 9 -32.21 -0.63 -18.88
N LYS A 10 -31.07 -0.26 -19.46
CA LYS A 10 -31.00 0.54 -20.68
C LYS A 10 -31.91 -0.14 -21.72
N GLN A 11 -33.04 0.48 -22.03
CA GLN A 11 -33.88 0.05 -23.15
C GLN A 11 -33.06 0.28 -24.42
N PHE A 12 -32.61 -0.81 -25.05
CA PHE A 12 -31.98 -0.76 -26.35
C PHE A 12 -32.95 -0.12 -27.36
N PRO A 13 -32.50 0.84 -28.17
CA PRO A 13 -33.35 1.44 -29.20
C PRO A 13 -33.84 0.33 -30.14
N ARG A 14 -35.16 0.14 -30.23
CA ARG A 14 -35.85 -0.92 -31.00
C ARG A 14 -35.55 -0.94 -32.51
N ASN A 15 -34.71 -0.04 -33.04
CA ASN A 15 -34.45 0.18 -34.46
C ASN A 15 -33.00 -0.04 -34.92
N GLU A 16 -32.07 -0.46 -34.05
CA GLU A 16 -30.69 -0.79 -34.49
C GLU A 16 -30.63 -2.20 -35.10
N ARG A 17 -30.16 -2.31 -36.35
CA ARG A 17 -29.90 -3.63 -36.95
C ARG A 17 -28.62 -4.18 -36.36
N VAL A 18 -28.67 -5.42 -35.92
CA VAL A 18 -27.52 -6.16 -35.39
C VAL A 18 -27.17 -7.31 -36.33
N PRO A 19 -25.88 -7.62 -36.55
CA PRO A 19 -25.49 -8.77 -37.34
C PRO A 19 -25.86 -10.05 -36.59
N VAL A 20 -26.67 -10.90 -37.22
CA VAL A 20 -27.09 -12.20 -36.71
C VAL A 20 -26.57 -13.28 -37.64
N ALA A 21 -25.67 -14.12 -37.16
CA ALA A 21 -25.16 -15.28 -37.89
C ALA A 21 -26.04 -16.50 -37.61
N ARG A 22 -26.66 -17.07 -38.63
CA ARG A 22 -27.39 -18.34 -38.52
C ARG A 22 -26.52 -19.47 -39.02
N ALA A 23 -26.31 -20.48 -38.19
CA ALA A 23 -25.34 -21.52 -38.45
C ALA A 23 -25.98 -22.92 -38.47
N VAL A 24 -25.59 -23.72 -39.46
CA VAL A 24 -26.10 -25.08 -39.68
C VAL A 24 -24.93 -26.05 -39.70
N ALA A 25 -25.08 -27.18 -39.01
CA ALA A 25 -24.05 -28.22 -38.94
C ALA A 25 -23.71 -28.78 -40.33
N THR A 26 -22.43 -28.95 -40.59
CA THR A 26 -21.87 -29.55 -41.82
C THR A 26 -21.08 -30.81 -41.49
N THR A 27 -20.88 -31.67 -42.49
CA THR A 27 -20.00 -32.85 -42.42
C THR A 27 -18.58 -32.54 -42.88
N ILE A 28 -18.33 -31.34 -43.42
CA ILE A 28 -17.01 -30.91 -43.89
C ILE A 28 -16.18 -30.48 -42.69
N GLU A 29 -15.04 -31.13 -42.49
CA GLU A 29 -14.06 -30.72 -41.48
C GLU A 29 -13.07 -29.71 -42.07
N HIS A 30 -12.91 -28.57 -41.39
CA HIS A 30 -11.99 -27.50 -41.82
C HIS A 30 -10.66 -27.49 -41.04
N ALA A 31 -10.57 -28.35 -40.02
CA ALA A 31 -9.35 -28.70 -39.30
C ALA A 31 -9.57 -30.05 -38.60
N THR A 32 -8.50 -30.82 -38.42
CA THR A 32 -8.55 -32.09 -37.69
C THR A 32 -8.87 -31.85 -36.21
N ALA A 33 -9.44 -32.86 -35.54
CA ALA A 33 -9.70 -32.79 -34.09
C ALA A 33 -8.45 -32.47 -33.26
N ALA A 34 -7.27 -32.97 -33.68
CA ALA A 34 -6.01 -32.68 -33.02
C ALA A 34 -5.61 -31.20 -33.16
N GLN A 35 -5.80 -30.61 -34.35
CA GLN A 35 -5.53 -29.19 -34.59
C GLN A 35 -6.48 -28.29 -33.79
N VAL A 36 -7.78 -28.58 -33.76
CA VAL A 36 -8.76 -27.81 -32.97
C VAL A 36 -8.45 -27.90 -31.48
N LYS A 37 -8.09 -29.10 -30.97
CA LYS A 37 -7.65 -29.27 -29.58
C LYS A 37 -6.40 -28.43 -29.29
N ALA A 38 -5.42 -28.43 -30.19
CA ALA A 38 -4.21 -27.62 -30.03
C ALA A 38 -4.51 -26.11 -29.95
N LEU A 39 -5.53 -25.63 -30.69
CA LEU A 39 -6.00 -24.24 -30.62
C LEU A 39 -6.67 -23.90 -29.29
N ALA A 40 -7.25 -24.88 -28.58
CA ALA A 40 -7.91 -24.67 -27.29
C ALA A 40 -6.96 -24.76 -26.08
N GLU A 41 -5.82 -25.44 -26.23
CA GLU A 41 -4.87 -25.67 -25.13
C GLU A 41 -4.37 -24.38 -24.44
N PRO A 42 -4.08 -23.25 -25.15
CA PRO A 42 -3.67 -22.00 -24.50
C PRO A 42 -4.72 -21.40 -23.56
N PHE A 43 -5.99 -21.80 -23.68
CA PHE A 43 -7.10 -21.32 -22.87
C PHE A 43 -7.40 -22.21 -21.66
N LYS A 44 -6.56 -23.21 -21.41
CA LYS A 44 -6.71 -24.09 -20.26
C LYS A 44 -6.28 -23.37 -18.99
N GLY A 45 -7.17 -23.34 -17.99
CA GLY A 45 -6.94 -22.60 -16.75
C GLY A 45 -7.09 -21.07 -16.88
N THR A 46 -7.44 -20.56 -18.07
CA THR A 46 -7.74 -19.13 -18.24
C THR A 46 -9.15 -18.81 -17.73
N SER A 47 -9.33 -17.53 -17.39
CA SER A 47 -10.62 -16.98 -16.95
C SER A 47 -11.66 -16.99 -18.07
N VAL A 48 -12.93 -16.72 -17.72
CA VAL A 48 -14.02 -16.69 -18.69
C VAL A 48 -13.81 -15.57 -19.70
N GLY A 49 -13.43 -14.37 -19.25
CA GLY A 49 -13.13 -13.23 -20.13
C GLY A 49 -12.02 -13.54 -21.13
N GLN A 50 -10.96 -14.22 -20.70
CA GLN A 50 -9.86 -14.63 -21.59
C GLN A 50 -10.31 -15.60 -22.70
N ARG A 51 -11.28 -16.48 -22.41
CA ARG A 51 -11.81 -17.43 -23.40
C ARG A 51 -12.61 -16.75 -24.51
N PHE A 52 -13.04 -15.50 -24.31
CA PHE A 52 -13.69 -14.74 -25.36
C PHE A 52 -12.75 -14.46 -26.54
N PHE A 53 -11.43 -14.43 -26.33
CA PHE A 53 -10.42 -14.20 -27.38
C PHE A 53 -10.11 -15.46 -28.19
N GLY A 54 -11.15 -16.13 -28.69
CA GLY A 54 -11.03 -17.40 -29.40
C GLY A 54 -10.24 -17.31 -30.72
N PRO A 55 -9.59 -18.40 -31.15
CA PRO A 55 -8.77 -18.40 -32.36
C PRO A 55 -9.60 -18.29 -33.64
N GLY A 56 -8.93 -17.93 -34.75
CA GLY A 56 -9.52 -17.94 -36.08
C GLY A 56 -8.48 -17.75 -37.18
N TRP A 57 -8.82 -18.17 -38.40
CA TRP A 57 -7.98 -18.05 -39.59
C TRP A 57 -8.84 -17.88 -40.85
N ILE A 58 -8.21 -17.61 -41.98
CA ILE A 58 -8.86 -17.51 -43.29
C ILE A 58 -8.52 -18.78 -44.07
N GLY A 59 -9.52 -19.51 -44.57
CA GLY A 59 -9.33 -20.66 -45.44
C GLY A 59 -8.84 -20.27 -46.84
N GLU A 60 -8.38 -21.24 -47.62
CA GLU A 60 -7.87 -21.02 -48.99
C GLU A 60 -8.92 -20.40 -49.93
N ASP A 61 -10.20 -20.64 -49.68
CA ASP A 61 -11.33 -20.05 -50.40
C ASP A 61 -11.69 -18.63 -49.94
N GLY A 62 -10.91 -18.07 -49.02
CA GLY A 62 -11.11 -16.74 -48.44
C GLY A 62 -12.29 -16.67 -47.47
N VAL A 63 -12.82 -17.80 -47.00
CA VAL A 63 -13.86 -17.85 -45.95
C VAL A 63 -13.20 -18.01 -44.58
N ALA A 64 -13.62 -17.19 -43.62
CA ALA A 64 -13.11 -17.25 -42.26
C ALA A 64 -13.54 -18.53 -41.53
N CYS A 65 -12.65 -19.09 -40.73
CA CYS A 65 -12.90 -20.16 -39.76
C CYS A 65 -12.64 -19.62 -38.36
N ILE A 66 -13.63 -19.70 -37.45
CA ILE A 66 -13.51 -19.23 -36.07
C ILE A 66 -13.79 -20.34 -35.07
N VAL A 67 -13.15 -20.24 -33.90
CA VAL A 67 -13.24 -21.24 -32.85
C VAL A 67 -13.73 -20.57 -31.57
N PHE A 68 -14.92 -20.95 -31.12
CA PHE A 68 -15.45 -20.54 -29.84
C PHE A 68 -14.86 -21.40 -28.72
N ILE A 69 -14.30 -20.78 -27.70
CA ILE A 69 -13.82 -21.50 -26.51
C ILE A 69 -14.94 -21.52 -25.48
N ALA A 70 -15.62 -22.66 -25.38
CA ALA A 70 -16.72 -22.85 -24.42
C ALA A 70 -16.18 -23.03 -23.01
N GLN A 71 -16.93 -22.57 -21.99
CA GLN A 71 -16.48 -22.72 -20.60
C GLN A 71 -16.50 -24.18 -20.15
N ASP A 72 -17.56 -24.90 -20.53
CA ASP A 72 -17.89 -26.23 -20.02
C ASP A 72 -18.32 -27.19 -21.13
N ARG A 73 -18.32 -28.49 -20.78
CA ARG A 73 -18.66 -29.58 -21.69
C ARG A 73 -20.16 -29.64 -22.04
N ASP A 74 -21.05 -29.19 -21.17
CA ASP A 74 -22.49 -29.27 -21.39
C ASP A 74 -22.93 -28.30 -22.49
N THR A 75 -22.29 -27.13 -22.58
CA THR A 75 -22.47 -26.20 -23.70
C THR A 75 -22.16 -26.87 -25.04
N ILE A 76 -21.04 -27.60 -25.12
CA ILE A 76 -20.66 -28.36 -26.32
C ILE A 76 -21.68 -29.46 -26.65
N GLN A 77 -22.16 -30.19 -25.63
CA GLN A 77 -23.16 -31.24 -25.82
C GLN A 77 -24.51 -30.69 -26.33
N ARG A 78 -24.96 -29.54 -25.82
CA ARG A 78 -26.18 -28.86 -26.28
C ARG A 78 -26.06 -28.48 -27.76
N LEU A 79 -24.97 -27.80 -28.13
CA LEU A 79 -24.72 -27.39 -29.52
C LEU A 79 -24.66 -28.59 -30.48
N ARG A 80 -24.01 -29.70 -30.07
CA ARG A 80 -23.99 -30.94 -30.86
C ARG A 80 -25.38 -31.51 -31.11
N ARG A 81 -26.29 -31.44 -30.13
CA ARG A 81 -27.66 -32.00 -30.26
C ARG A 81 -28.55 -31.15 -31.17
N GLN A 82 -28.45 -29.83 -31.08
CA GLN A 82 -29.34 -28.91 -31.80
C GLN A 82 -29.08 -28.87 -33.31
N ARG A 83 -27.84 -29.15 -33.75
CA ARG A 83 -27.40 -29.10 -35.17
C ARG A 83 -27.59 -27.75 -35.89
N THR A 84 -28.24 -26.79 -35.25
CA THR A 84 -28.34 -25.38 -35.62
C THR A 84 -28.01 -24.51 -34.41
N CYS A 85 -27.50 -23.32 -34.65
CA CYS A 85 -27.31 -22.30 -33.63
C CYS A 85 -27.24 -20.90 -34.25
N VAL A 86 -27.30 -19.88 -33.40
CA VAL A 86 -27.25 -18.47 -33.82
C VAL A 86 -26.09 -17.79 -33.11
N ALA A 87 -25.43 -16.83 -33.75
CA ALA A 87 -24.51 -15.92 -33.08
C ALA A 87 -24.91 -14.46 -33.30
N ILE A 88 -24.96 -13.65 -32.25
CA ILE A 88 -25.19 -12.20 -32.38
C ILE A 88 -23.85 -11.47 -32.35
N GLY A 89 -23.62 -10.60 -33.33
CA GLY A 89 -22.43 -9.78 -33.42
C GLY A 89 -22.61 -8.37 -32.83
N TRP A 90 -21.56 -7.83 -32.22
CA TRP A 90 -21.55 -6.47 -31.64
C TRP A 90 -20.17 -5.81 -31.72
N ARG A 91 -20.17 -4.49 -31.87
CA ARG A 91 -19.01 -3.59 -31.86
C ARG A 91 -19.43 -2.20 -31.36
N TRP A 92 -18.54 -1.46 -30.69
CA TRP A 92 -18.92 -0.21 -30.03
C TRP A 92 -18.36 1.05 -30.67
N ASN A 93 -17.27 0.95 -31.43
CA ASN A 93 -16.65 2.10 -32.07
C ASN A 93 -15.79 1.76 -33.29
N ASN A 94 -15.25 2.77 -33.96
CA ASN A 94 -14.48 2.61 -35.20
C ASN A 94 -12.95 2.41 -35.09
N THR A 95 -12.35 2.33 -33.90
CA THR A 95 -10.88 2.18 -33.75
C THR A 95 -10.37 0.80 -34.20
N PRO A 96 -9.10 0.68 -34.62
CA PRO A 96 -8.51 -0.61 -34.98
C PRO A 96 -8.47 -1.64 -33.83
N SER A 97 -8.25 -1.16 -32.60
CA SER A 97 -8.17 -1.99 -31.39
C SER A 97 -9.53 -2.43 -30.84
N MET A 98 -10.62 -1.76 -31.22
CA MET A 98 -11.97 -2.17 -30.82
C MET A 98 -12.22 -3.62 -31.21
N VAL A 99 -12.80 -4.41 -30.30
CA VAL A 99 -13.16 -5.80 -30.61
C VAL A 99 -14.51 -5.88 -31.30
N PHE A 100 -14.55 -6.68 -32.35
CA PHE A 100 -15.80 -7.23 -32.84
C PHE A 100 -16.05 -8.56 -32.11
N SER A 101 -17.26 -8.75 -31.59
CA SER A 101 -17.61 -9.95 -30.83
C SER A 101 -18.80 -10.68 -31.42
N PHE A 102 -18.79 -12.01 -31.37
CA PHE A 102 -19.95 -12.88 -31.59
C PHE A 102 -20.30 -13.62 -30.32
N THR A 103 -21.58 -13.63 -29.95
CA THR A 103 -22.11 -14.42 -28.81
C THR A 103 -22.97 -15.55 -29.33
N LEU A 104 -22.64 -16.80 -28.99
CA LEU A 104 -23.47 -17.94 -29.35
C LEU A 104 -24.78 -17.96 -28.57
N MET A 105 -25.86 -18.32 -29.27
CA MET A 105 -27.19 -18.54 -28.75
C MET A 105 -27.66 -19.94 -29.13
N THR A 106 -28.31 -20.60 -28.18
CA THR A 106 -28.95 -21.91 -28.37
C THR A 106 -30.47 -21.80 -28.23
N GLU A 107 -31.21 -22.68 -28.91
CA GLU A 107 -32.67 -22.74 -28.79
C GLU A 107 -33.05 -23.09 -27.34
N GLY A 108 -33.66 -22.14 -26.62
CA GLY A 108 -34.27 -22.37 -25.31
C GLY A 108 -33.59 -21.75 -24.08
N LYS A 109 -32.37 -21.17 -24.18
CA LYS A 109 -31.68 -20.30 -23.19
C LYS A 109 -30.26 -19.99 -23.69
N ASN A 110 -29.69 -18.84 -23.31
CA ASN A 110 -28.29 -18.52 -23.59
C ASN A 110 -27.41 -19.31 -22.60
N PRO A 111 -26.40 -20.10 -23.02
CA PRO A 111 -25.48 -20.74 -22.08
C PRO A 111 -24.83 -19.67 -21.21
N HIS A 112 -24.91 -19.80 -19.89
CA HIS A 112 -24.16 -18.98 -18.96
C HIS A 112 -23.05 -19.82 -18.31
N PRO A 113 -21.84 -19.26 -18.18
CA PRO A 113 -21.41 -18.01 -18.80
C PRO A 113 -21.41 -18.11 -20.34
N HIS A 114 -21.56 -16.96 -21.00
CA HIS A 114 -21.73 -16.92 -22.43
C HIS A 114 -20.52 -17.49 -23.17
N THR A 115 -20.79 -18.25 -24.24
CA THR A 115 -19.74 -18.65 -25.18
C THR A 115 -19.61 -17.60 -26.26
N ARG A 116 -18.48 -16.89 -26.24
CA ARG A 116 -18.22 -15.73 -27.10
C ARG A 116 -16.90 -15.89 -27.86
N TRP A 117 -16.83 -15.22 -28.99
CA TRP A 117 -15.62 -15.05 -29.79
C TRP A 117 -15.40 -13.56 -30.03
N MET A 118 -14.16 -13.09 -29.87
CA MET A 118 -13.77 -11.69 -29.96
C MET A 118 -12.43 -11.58 -30.66
N ARG A 119 -12.30 -10.63 -31.59
CA ARG A 119 -11.02 -10.22 -32.20
C ARG A 119 -11.02 -8.72 -32.49
N PRO A 120 -9.85 -8.07 -32.59
CA PRO A 120 -9.75 -6.67 -33.03
C PRO A 120 -10.47 -6.44 -34.37
N SER A 121 -11.00 -5.25 -34.56
CA SER A 121 -11.84 -4.92 -35.71
C SER A 121 -11.08 -4.91 -37.03
N ALA A 122 -9.78 -4.58 -36.97
CA ALA A 122 -8.87 -4.62 -38.12
C ALA A 122 -8.30 -6.03 -38.37
N ASP A 123 -8.67 -7.04 -37.57
CA ASP A 123 -8.17 -8.39 -37.73
C ASP A 123 -8.59 -8.96 -39.10
N PRO A 124 -7.66 -9.59 -39.86
CA PRO A 124 -7.98 -10.15 -41.17
C PRO A 124 -9.17 -11.13 -41.17
N VAL A 125 -9.38 -11.86 -40.07
CA VAL A 125 -10.52 -12.78 -39.92
C VAL A 125 -11.83 -12.01 -39.84
N VAL A 126 -11.87 -10.91 -39.08
CA VAL A 126 -13.05 -10.02 -38.98
C VAL A 126 -13.33 -9.36 -40.33
N ALA A 127 -12.29 -8.89 -41.02
CA ALA A 127 -12.41 -8.33 -42.36
C ALA A 127 -12.98 -9.34 -43.38
N ALA A 128 -12.50 -10.60 -43.35
CA ALA A 128 -13.02 -11.67 -44.21
C ALA A 128 -14.50 -11.99 -43.92
N ILE A 129 -14.90 -12.04 -42.65
CA ILE A 129 -16.31 -12.21 -42.24
C ILE A 129 -17.17 -11.09 -42.82
N ARG A 130 -16.72 -9.83 -42.69
CA ARG A 130 -17.43 -8.65 -43.19
C ARG A 130 -17.53 -8.64 -44.71
N GLN A 131 -16.46 -9.03 -45.42
CA GLN A 131 -16.43 -9.06 -46.88
C GLN A 131 -17.31 -10.19 -47.47
N ARG A 132 -17.29 -11.38 -46.86
CA ARG A 132 -17.97 -12.57 -47.40
C ARG A 132 -19.40 -12.72 -46.91
N GLY A 133 -19.75 -12.11 -45.77
CA GLY A 133 -21.06 -12.29 -45.13
C GLY A 133 -21.34 -13.70 -44.61
N ARG A 134 -20.32 -14.56 -44.59
CA ARG A 134 -20.40 -15.95 -44.14
C ARG A 134 -19.08 -16.40 -43.56
N PHE A 135 -19.13 -17.39 -42.67
CA PHE A 135 -17.95 -17.96 -42.01
C PHE A 135 -18.24 -19.36 -41.49
N ARG A 136 -17.18 -20.09 -41.15
CA ARG A 136 -17.23 -21.41 -40.53
C ARG A 136 -16.95 -21.30 -39.06
N MET A 137 -17.63 -22.09 -38.27
CA MET A 137 -17.37 -22.10 -36.83
C MET A 137 -17.42 -23.49 -36.21
N ILE A 138 -16.66 -23.63 -35.14
CA ILE A 138 -16.68 -24.77 -34.23
C ILE A 138 -16.59 -24.25 -32.79
N ALA A 139 -17.24 -24.93 -31.85
CA ALA A 139 -17.04 -24.66 -30.43
C ALA A 139 -16.25 -25.80 -29.80
N VAL A 140 -15.34 -25.48 -28.89
CA VAL A 140 -14.48 -26.45 -28.20
C VAL A 140 -14.27 -26.05 -26.75
N SER A 141 -14.25 -27.02 -25.83
CA SER A 141 -13.85 -26.77 -24.44
C SER A 141 -12.31 -26.84 -24.30
N PRO A 142 -11.70 -26.23 -23.27
CA PRO A 142 -10.26 -26.31 -23.04
C PRO A 142 -9.71 -27.75 -22.89
N GLU A 143 -10.55 -28.72 -22.55
CA GLU A 143 -10.20 -30.14 -22.45
C GLU A 143 -10.21 -30.86 -23.81
N GLY A 144 -10.64 -30.18 -24.88
CA GLY A 144 -10.69 -30.69 -26.24
C GLY A 144 -12.03 -31.31 -26.65
N TYR A 145 -13.11 -31.13 -25.88
CA TYR A 145 -14.44 -31.55 -26.32
C TYR A 145 -14.98 -30.54 -27.33
N GLN A 146 -15.13 -30.92 -28.59
CA GLN A 146 -15.50 -30.01 -29.68
C GLN A 146 -16.87 -30.31 -30.29
N THR A 147 -17.57 -29.37 -30.92
CA THR A 147 -18.78 -29.64 -31.71
C THR A 147 -18.43 -30.27 -33.07
N VAL A 148 -19.43 -30.52 -33.91
CA VAL A 148 -19.22 -30.57 -35.37
C VAL A 148 -18.94 -29.16 -35.89
N TRP A 149 -18.46 -29.05 -37.13
CA TRP A 149 -18.36 -27.77 -37.83
C TRP A 149 -19.75 -27.25 -38.23
N PHE A 150 -19.89 -25.94 -38.24
CA PHE A 150 -21.07 -25.24 -38.72
C PHE A 150 -20.70 -24.25 -39.82
N GLU A 151 -21.55 -24.13 -40.83
CA GLU A 151 -21.51 -23.05 -41.82
C GLU A 151 -22.48 -21.96 -41.39
N ALA A 152 -21.99 -20.74 -41.21
CA ALA A 152 -22.74 -19.60 -40.70
C ALA A 152 -22.90 -18.51 -41.76
N GLN A 153 -24.11 -17.95 -41.86
CA GLN A 153 -24.46 -16.88 -42.80
C GLN A 153 -25.02 -15.67 -42.03
N LEU A 154 -24.60 -14.45 -42.41
CA LEU A 154 -25.01 -13.21 -41.77
C LEU A 154 -26.36 -12.69 -42.29
N HIS A 155 -27.15 -12.18 -41.35
CA HIS A 155 -28.43 -11.51 -41.53
C HIS A 155 -28.46 -10.19 -40.75
N SER A 156 -29.34 -9.26 -41.14
CA SER A 156 -29.46 -7.92 -40.53
C SER A 156 -30.47 -7.85 -39.37
N GLY A 157 -30.66 -8.95 -38.65
CA GLY A 157 -31.55 -9.05 -37.50
C GLY A 157 -32.17 -10.44 -37.32
N PHE A 158 -32.89 -10.64 -36.21
CA PHE A 158 -33.51 -11.92 -35.89
C PHE A 158 -34.68 -12.29 -36.80
N GLY A 159 -35.46 -11.31 -37.26
CA GLY A 159 -36.65 -11.54 -38.11
C GLY A 159 -36.34 -11.66 -39.61
N GLU A 160 -35.11 -11.39 -40.03
CA GLU A 160 -34.71 -11.38 -41.44
C GLU A 160 -34.51 -12.81 -41.97
N THR A 161 -35.01 -13.08 -43.18
CA THR A 161 -34.92 -14.40 -43.83
C THR A 161 -33.85 -14.44 -44.92
N ALA A 162 -33.54 -13.30 -45.55
CA ALA A 162 -32.50 -13.19 -46.56
C ALA A 162 -31.14 -12.86 -45.92
N PRO A 163 -30.02 -13.42 -46.42
CA PRO A 163 -28.68 -13.00 -46.02
C PRO A 163 -28.44 -11.52 -46.32
N SER A 164 -27.79 -10.82 -45.39
CA SER A 164 -27.53 -9.38 -45.53
C SER A 164 -26.35 -8.95 -44.65
N LEU A 165 -25.54 -8.05 -45.19
CA LEU A 165 -24.41 -7.43 -44.49
C LEU A 165 -24.78 -6.12 -43.79
N GLN A 166 -25.99 -5.59 -43.98
CA GLN A 166 -26.35 -4.26 -43.47
C GLN A 166 -26.21 -4.14 -41.95
N GLY A 167 -26.57 -5.19 -41.20
CA GLY A 167 -26.33 -5.24 -39.75
C GLY A 167 -24.85 -5.18 -39.40
N MET A 168 -23.99 -5.88 -40.16
CA MET A 168 -22.53 -5.84 -39.99
C MET A 168 -21.96 -4.46 -40.34
N GLU A 169 -22.39 -3.86 -41.44
CA GLU A 169 -21.94 -2.53 -41.87
C GLU A 169 -22.35 -1.44 -40.87
N GLN A 170 -23.54 -1.55 -40.25
CA GLN A 170 -23.98 -0.63 -39.20
C GLN A 170 -23.02 -0.62 -37.99
N GLN A 171 -22.43 -1.77 -37.63
CA GLN A 171 -21.41 -1.85 -36.58
C GLN A 171 -20.11 -1.09 -36.92
N TRP A 172 -19.91 -0.71 -38.19
CA TRP A 172 -18.80 0.13 -38.66
C TRP A 172 -19.19 1.60 -38.89
N GLN A 173 -20.39 2.00 -38.47
CA GLN A 173 -20.84 3.40 -38.48
C GLN A 173 -20.77 4.07 -37.11
N HIS A 174 -20.35 3.34 -36.06
CA HIS A 174 -20.16 3.92 -34.73
C HIS A 174 -19.08 5.01 -34.73
N PRO A 175 -19.26 6.09 -33.94
CA PRO A 175 -18.24 7.13 -33.84
C PRO A 175 -16.94 6.56 -33.28
N VAL A 176 -15.80 7.19 -33.61
CA VAL A 176 -14.51 6.88 -33.00
C VAL A 176 -14.46 7.60 -31.64
N PRO A 177 -14.32 6.92 -30.49
CA PRO A 177 -14.02 7.58 -29.24
C PRO A 177 -12.62 8.13 -29.35
N GLY A 178 -12.52 9.39 -28.99
CA GLY A 178 -11.26 10.09 -28.83
C GLY A 178 -11.21 10.73 -27.46
N LEU A 179 -10.36 11.74 -27.32
CA LEU A 179 -10.29 12.55 -26.11
C LEU A 179 -11.68 13.17 -25.81
N GLN A 180 -12.31 12.79 -24.70
CA GLN A 180 -13.63 13.30 -24.31
C GLN A 180 -13.58 14.83 -24.19
N GLY A 181 -14.54 15.52 -24.78
CA GLY A 181 -14.55 16.99 -24.83
C GLY A 181 -13.65 17.59 -25.93
N SER A 182 -12.78 16.79 -26.58
CA SER A 182 -12.08 17.27 -27.77
C SER A 182 -13.01 17.31 -28.99
N ARG A 183 -12.78 18.30 -29.84
CA ARG A 183 -13.40 18.40 -31.15
C ARG A 183 -12.32 18.71 -32.16
N GLU A 184 -12.33 18.02 -33.29
CA GLU A 184 -11.38 18.29 -34.37
C GLU A 184 -11.44 19.78 -34.76
N GLY A 185 -10.27 20.44 -34.77
CA GLY A 185 -10.15 21.88 -35.08
C GLY A 185 -10.53 22.85 -33.95
N GLN A 186 -10.88 22.37 -32.76
CA GLN A 186 -11.08 23.21 -31.57
C GLN A 186 -9.93 23.03 -30.58
N ARG A 187 -9.66 24.07 -29.79
CA ARG A 187 -8.65 24.04 -28.73
C ARG A 187 -9.08 23.08 -27.63
N PHE A 188 -8.18 22.20 -27.21
CA PHE A 188 -8.40 21.28 -26.11
C PHE A 188 -7.79 21.84 -24.82
N ASP A 189 -8.57 21.84 -23.73
CA ASP A 189 -8.06 22.18 -22.40
C ASP A 189 -7.88 20.89 -21.57
N PRO A 190 -6.63 20.41 -21.38
CA PRO A 190 -6.36 19.21 -20.59
C PRO A 190 -6.61 19.40 -19.08
N PHE A 191 -6.76 20.64 -18.59
CA PHE A 191 -7.00 20.93 -17.18
C PHE A 191 -8.49 21.00 -16.82
N GLU A 192 -9.39 21.07 -17.81
CA GLU A 192 -10.82 20.94 -17.53
C GLU A 192 -11.12 19.55 -16.96
N ARG A 193 -11.71 19.51 -15.76
CA ARG A 193 -12.16 18.25 -15.15
C ARG A 193 -13.07 17.53 -16.12
N GLU A 194 -12.84 16.22 -16.32
CA GLU A 194 -13.73 15.35 -17.09
C GLU A 194 -15.17 15.53 -16.59
N ARG A 195 -15.97 16.36 -17.27
CA ARG A 195 -17.41 16.40 -17.01
C ARG A 195 -17.95 15.05 -17.46
N LYS A 196 -18.74 14.37 -16.62
CA LYS A 196 -19.58 13.25 -17.07
C LYS A 196 -20.39 13.78 -18.25
N ALA A 197 -20.00 13.40 -19.47
CA ALA A 197 -20.71 13.84 -20.65
C ALA A 197 -22.09 13.19 -20.64
N ASP A 198 -23.15 14.00 -20.75
CA ASP A 198 -24.39 13.51 -21.32
C ASP A 198 -24.05 12.99 -22.72
N THR A 199 -24.25 11.69 -22.91
CA THR A 199 -23.69 10.87 -24.01
C THR A 199 -24.35 11.10 -25.37
N THR A 200 -24.60 12.35 -25.76
CA THR A 200 -25.33 12.66 -27.01
C THR A 200 -24.59 13.54 -28.01
N ASP A 201 -23.43 14.14 -27.66
CA ASP A 201 -22.72 15.03 -28.59
C ASP A 201 -21.67 14.30 -29.43
N ALA A 202 -22.04 14.03 -30.67
CA ALA A 202 -21.32 13.27 -31.70
C ALA A 202 -20.28 14.10 -32.48
N ALA A 203 -19.40 14.83 -31.78
CA ALA A 203 -18.23 15.40 -32.45
C ALA A 203 -17.12 14.33 -32.57
N PRO A 204 -16.39 14.23 -33.69
CA PRO A 204 -15.23 13.35 -33.78
C PRO A 204 -14.17 13.84 -32.80
N ALA A 205 -13.92 13.01 -31.79
CA ALA A 205 -12.88 13.24 -30.82
C ALA A 205 -11.54 12.74 -31.38
N ILE A 206 -10.44 13.35 -30.96
CA ILE A 206 -9.10 13.03 -31.45
C ILE A 206 -8.78 11.56 -31.10
N PRO A 207 -8.49 10.69 -32.10
CA PRO A 207 -8.28 9.27 -31.87
C PRO A 207 -7.01 9.03 -31.05
N LEU A 208 -7.09 8.10 -30.12
CA LEU A 208 -5.92 7.55 -29.43
C LEU A 208 -5.25 6.51 -30.34
N TRP A 209 -3.94 6.30 -30.21
CA TRP A 209 -3.28 5.16 -30.86
C TRP A 209 -3.89 3.83 -30.38
N ALA A 210 -3.62 2.73 -31.07
CA ALA A 210 -4.14 1.42 -30.67
C ALA A 210 -3.20 0.74 -29.66
N GLU A 211 -3.73 0.26 -28.53
CA GLU A 211 -3.03 -0.68 -27.63
C GLU A 211 -3.91 -1.92 -27.41
N PRO A 212 -3.73 -2.98 -28.22
CA PRO A 212 -4.68 -4.08 -28.29
C PRO A 212 -5.03 -4.70 -26.93
N ALA A 213 -4.05 -4.94 -26.06
CA ALA A 213 -4.28 -5.61 -24.79
C ALA A 213 -5.14 -4.77 -23.82
N SER A 214 -4.74 -3.53 -23.57
CA SER A 214 -5.43 -2.66 -22.61
C SER A 214 -6.77 -2.17 -23.15
N ASP A 215 -6.85 -1.86 -24.44
CA ASP A 215 -8.10 -1.44 -25.09
C ASP A 215 -9.15 -2.55 -24.94
N VAL A 216 -8.79 -3.80 -25.25
CA VAL A 216 -9.66 -4.96 -25.09
C VAL A 216 -10.21 -5.11 -23.66
N TRP A 217 -9.35 -5.01 -22.65
CA TRP A 217 -9.78 -5.17 -21.25
C TRP A 217 -10.59 -3.96 -20.76
N SER A 218 -10.26 -2.76 -21.22
CA SER A 218 -11.04 -1.54 -20.97
C SER A 218 -12.48 -1.68 -21.49
N GLU A 219 -12.65 -2.27 -22.68
CA GLU A 219 -13.97 -2.52 -23.27
C GLU A 219 -14.80 -3.51 -22.44
N LEU A 220 -14.17 -4.53 -21.85
CA LEU A 220 -14.89 -5.45 -20.98
C LEU A 220 -15.45 -4.78 -19.71
N ASN A 221 -15.08 -3.54 -19.40
CA ASN A 221 -15.63 -2.75 -18.29
C ASN A 221 -17.06 -2.27 -18.49
N TYR A 222 -17.59 -2.21 -19.73
CA TYR A 222 -18.97 -1.76 -19.89
C TYR A 222 -19.92 -2.73 -19.17
N ASP A 223 -20.99 -2.20 -18.56
CA ASP A 223 -22.12 -2.95 -17.99
C ASP A 223 -22.95 -3.66 -19.10
N GLY A 224 -22.27 -4.24 -20.07
CA GLY A 224 -22.78 -4.96 -21.21
C GLY A 224 -23.08 -6.42 -20.89
N PRO A 225 -23.50 -7.20 -21.89
CA PRO A 225 -23.97 -8.56 -21.71
C PRO A 225 -22.91 -9.56 -21.20
N TRP A 226 -21.63 -9.18 -21.14
CA TRP A 226 -20.55 -10.00 -20.60
C TRP A 226 -20.22 -9.70 -19.13
N ALA A 227 -20.68 -8.57 -18.55
CA ALA A 227 -20.27 -8.14 -17.22
C ALA A 227 -20.57 -9.19 -16.13
N GLY A 228 -21.69 -9.91 -16.27
CA GLY A 228 -22.07 -11.01 -15.38
C GLY A 228 -21.22 -12.27 -15.51
N ASP A 229 -20.48 -12.43 -16.61
CA ASP A 229 -19.64 -13.61 -16.87
C ASP A 229 -18.20 -13.43 -16.37
N LEU A 230 -17.78 -12.19 -16.06
CA LEU A 230 -16.41 -11.87 -15.64
C LEU A 230 -16.15 -12.32 -14.20
N ASN A 231 -15.09 -13.10 -13.98
CA ASN A 231 -14.64 -13.50 -12.65
C ASN A 231 -13.80 -12.40 -11.97
N ALA A 232 -13.31 -12.64 -10.74
CA ALA A 232 -12.50 -11.66 -10.00
C ALA A 232 -11.23 -11.25 -10.77
N THR A 233 -10.51 -12.23 -11.33
CA THR A 233 -9.32 -12.00 -12.15
C THR A 233 -9.62 -11.20 -13.42
N ASP A 234 -10.74 -11.48 -14.08
CA ASP A 234 -11.20 -10.71 -15.25
C ASP A 234 -11.45 -9.25 -14.84
N LYS A 235 -12.19 -9.03 -13.74
CA LYS A 235 -12.48 -7.68 -13.23
C LYS A 235 -11.22 -6.92 -12.85
N ALA A 236 -10.22 -7.59 -12.28
CA ALA A 236 -8.92 -6.98 -11.99
C ALA A 236 -8.20 -6.50 -13.28
N ARG A 237 -8.22 -7.32 -14.34
CA ARG A 237 -7.65 -6.95 -15.65
C ARG A 237 -8.44 -5.84 -16.32
N VAL A 238 -9.78 -5.84 -16.18
CA VAL A 238 -10.66 -4.77 -16.63
C VAL A 238 -10.30 -3.44 -15.94
N ALA A 239 -10.09 -3.45 -14.62
CA ALA A 239 -9.66 -2.27 -13.88
C ALA A 239 -8.31 -1.73 -14.39
N TRP A 240 -7.35 -2.62 -14.65
CA TRP A 240 -6.08 -2.25 -15.28
C TRP A 240 -6.28 -1.63 -16.67
N GLY A 241 -7.01 -2.30 -17.57
CA GLY A 241 -7.24 -1.81 -18.94
C GLY A 241 -7.90 -0.44 -18.96
N ARG A 242 -8.87 -0.22 -18.06
CA ARG A 242 -9.52 1.08 -17.87
C ARG A 242 -8.52 2.16 -17.44
N GLN A 243 -7.65 1.86 -16.48
CA GLN A 243 -6.65 2.82 -16.02
C GLN A 243 -5.63 3.14 -17.12
N VAL A 244 -5.15 2.14 -17.85
CA VAL A 244 -4.24 2.34 -19.00
C VAL A 244 -4.89 3.27 -20.02
N TYR A 245 -6.13 2.99 -20.41
CA TYR A 245 -6.89 3.81 -21.35
C TYR A 245 -7.02 5.27 -20.86
N ARG A 246 -7.33 5.45 -19.57
CA ARG A 246 -7.39 6.79 -18.94
C ARG A 246 -6.05 7.52 -18.99
N ASN A 247 -4.96 6.90 -18.56
CA ASN A 247 -3.64 7.53 -18.52
C ASN A 247 -3.16 7.91 -19.92
N ARG A 248 -3.37 7.05 -20.91
CA ARG A 248 -3.03 7.34 -22.32
C ARG A 248 -3.83 8.52 -22.87
N ARG A 249 -5.12 8.62 -22.54
CA ARG A 249 -5.94 9.79 -22.90
C ARG A 249 -5.41 11.08 -22.28
N LEU A 250 -5.04 11.06 -21.00
CA LEU A 250 -4.47 12.24 -20.33
C LEU A 250 -3.12 12.63 -20.97
N ALA A 251 -2.23 11.67 -21.21
CA ALA A 251 -0.96 11.90 -21.90
C ALA A 251 -1.17 12.56 -23.28
N ALA A 252 -2.07 11.99 -24.10
CA ALA A 252 -2.40 12.54 -25.41
C ALA A 252 -2.99 13.96 -25.32
N GLY A 253 -3.83 14.23 -24.32
CA GLY A 253 -4.40 15.55 -24.08
C GLY A 253 -3.35 16.63 -23.76
N PHE A 254 -2.41 16.33 -22.86
CA PHE A 254 -1.35 17.28 -22.48
C PHE A 254 -0.34 17.52 -23.61
N VAL A 255 0.12 16.46 -24.30
CA VAL A 255 1.00 16.61 -25.47
C VAL A 255 0.32 17.42 -26.58
N ARG A 256 -0.98 17.21 -26.77
CA ARG A 256 -1.78 18.03 -27.70
C ARG A 256 -1.82 19.50 -27.27
N GLY A 257 -2.03 19.78 -25.98
CA GLY A 257 -2.00 21.14 -25.43
C GLY A 257 -0.68 21.87 -25.74
N ILE A 258 0.45 21.16 -25.67
CA ILE A 258 1.77 21.68 -26.07
C ILE A 258 1.80 21.98 -27.57
N ALA A 259 1.37 21.04 -28.42
CA ALA A 259 1.35 21.23 -29.87
C ALA A 259 0.44 22.41 -30.29
N GLU A 260 -0.72 22.57 -29.65
CA GLU A 260 -1.65 23.67 -29.92
C GLU A 260 -1.09 25.03 -29.46
N ARG A 261 -0.39 25.07 -28.32
CA ARG A 261 0.32 26.27 -27.86
C ARG A 261 1.39 26.70 -28.87
N GLN A 262 2.09 25.74 -29.50
CA GLN A 262 3.06 26.05 -30.55
C GLN A 262 2.39 26.55 -31.84
N ALA A 263 1.32 25.87 -32.28
CA ALA A 263 0.64 26.16 -33.53
C ALA A 263 -0.21 27.45 -33.50
N TYR A 264 -0.96 27.68 -32.42
CA TYR A 264 -1.94 28.75 -32.32
C TYR A 264 -1.42 29.95 -31.52
N ASP A 265 -0.73 29.71 -30.41
CA ASP A 265 -0.22 30.80 -29.55
C ASP A 265 1.20 31.26 -29.97
N ARG A 266 1.79 30.62 -30.99
CA ARG A 266 3.15 30.89 -31.53
C ARG A 266 4.25 30.83 -30.48
N VAL A 267 4.05 30.02 -29.44
CA VAL A 267 5.10 29.76 -28.46
C VAL A 267 6.13 28.84 -29.11
N PRO A 268 7.44 29.16 -29.06
CA PRO A 268 8.45 28.28 -29.62
C PRO A 268 8.52 26.92 -28.88
N PRO A 269 9.03 25.87 -29.53
CA PRO A 269 9.33 24.61 -28.86
C PRO A 269 10.24 24.82 -27.65
N VAL A 270 10.10 23.97 -26.63
CA VAL A 270 10.94 24.01 -25.42
C VAL A 270 12.29 23.34 -25.69
N VAL A 271 12.30 22.33 -26.57
CA VAL A 271 13.47 21.54 -26.90
C VAL A 271 13.67 21.40 -28.42
N THR A 272 14.87 21.03 -28.85
CA THR A 272 15.20 20.73 -30.25
C THR A 272 14.61 19.38 -30.71
N GLU A 273 14.81 19.01 -31.97
CA GLU A 273 14.45 17.68 -32.50
C GLU A 273 15.21 16.53 -31.82
N GLU A 274 16.37 16.81 -31.23
CA GLU A 274 17.15 15.87 -30.41
C GLU A 274 16.78 15.93 -28.92
N GLY A 275 15.88 16.82 -28.52
CA GLY A 275 15.43 17.00 -27.14
C GLY A 275 16.31 17.92 -26.29
N ASN A 276 17.28 18.62 -26.88
CA ASN A 276 18.10 19.59 -26.17
C ASN A 276 17.28 20.82 -25.78
N TRP A 277 17.39 21.28 -24.53
CA TRP A 277 16.72 22.50 -24.09
C TRP A 277 17.17 23.73 -24.88
N LEU A 278 16.19 24.48 -25.39
CA LEU A 278 16.38 25.73 -26.11
C LEU A 278 16.53 26.90 -25.12
N GLY A 279 17.24 27.94 -25.56
CA GLY A 279 17.49 29.14 -24.75
C GLY A 279 18.75 29.11 -23.90
N GLU A 280 18.92 30.16 -23.10
CA GLU A 280 20.06 30.40 -22.21
C GLU A 280 19.65 30.23 -20.74
N GLY A 281 20.63 29.99 -19.85
CA GLY A 281 20.41 29.83 -18.42
C GLY A 281 20.69 28.42 -17.89
N ILE A 282 20.58 28.27 -16.57
CA ILE A 282 21.02 27.06 -15.87
C ILE A 282 20.20 25.83 -16.24
N ILE A 283 18.88 25.97 -16.39
CA ILE A 283 17.97 24.90 -16.78
C ILE A 283 18.32 24.37 -18.17
N ALA A 284 18.52 25.27 -19.13
CA ALA A 284 18.83 24.89 -20.50
C ALA A 284 20.19 24.18 -20.59
N GLU A 285 21.18 24.63 -19.81
CA GLU A 285 22.49 24.00 -19.74
C GLU A 285 22.44 22.61 -19.08
N GLN A 286 21.77 22.49 -17.94
CA GLN A 286 21.56 21.21 -17.26
C GLN A 286 20.79 20.22 -18.15
N GLY A 287 19.78 20.71 -18.89
CA GLY A 287 19.04 19.92 -19.87
C GLY A 287 19.90 19.40 -21.00
N ARG A 288 20.77 20.24 -21.60
CA ARG A 288 21.73 19.82 -22.63
C ARG A 288 22.72 18.78 -22.11
N VAL A 289 23.25 18.98 -20.89
CA VAL A 289 24.15 18.02 -20.24
C VAL A 289 23.45 16.69 -19.99
N LEU A 290 22.19 16.73 -19.53
CA LEU A 290 21.38 15.53 -19.31
C LEU A 290 21.16 14.75 -20.60
N VAL A 291 20.72 15.41 -21.68
CA VAL A 291 20.49 14.78 -22.99
C VAL A 291 21.77 14.21 -23.59
N ALA A 292 22.89 14.91 -23.45
CA ALA A 292 24.19 14.41 -23.91
C ALA A 292 24.62 13.12 -23.19
N ARG A 293 24.26 12.96 -21.91
CA ARG A 293 24.57 11.77 -21.11
C ARG A 293 23.54 10.65 -21.28
N ALA A 294 22.27 10.99 -21.44
CA ALA A 294 21.16 10.06 -21.59
C ALA A 294 20.32 10.40 -22.84
N PRO A 295 20.77 10.03 -24.05
CA PRO A 295 20.10 10.41 -25.31
C PRO A 295 18.66 9.92 -25.45
N LEU A 296 18.29 8.83 -24.77
CA LEU A 296 16.90 8.34 -24.75
C LEU A 296 15.95 9.35 -24.10
N ILE A 297 16.41 10.08 -23.07
CA ILE A 297 15.64 11.18 -22.48
C ILE A 297 15.44 12.29 -23.51
N GLY A 298 16.45 12.61 -24.32
CA GLY A 298 16.33 13.58 -25.40
C GLY A 298 15.25 13.19 -26.42
N ARG A 299 15.25 11.94 -26.88
CA ARG A 299 14.19 11.44 -27.78
C ARG A 299 12.80 11.58 -27.18
N TRP A 300 12.67 11.27 -25.89
CA TRP A 300 11.39 11.40 -25.20
C TRP A 300 10.95 12.87 -25.09
N LEU A 301 11.84 13.77 -24.70
CA LEU A 301 11.58 15.20 -24.64
C LEU A 301 11.22 15.80 -26.01
N ALA A 302 11.91 15.37 -27.08
CA ALA A 302 11.60 15.81 -28.44
C ALA A 302 10.18 15.41 -28.85
N ALA A 303 9.74 14.20 -28.50
CA ALA A 303 8.38 13.74 -28.77
C ALA A 303 7.32 14.45 -27.89
N LEU A 304 7.68 14.87 -26.68
CA LEU A 304 6.78 15.61 -25.77
C LEU A 304 6.63 17.08 -26.14
N ALA A 305 7.73 17.76 -26.48
CA ALA A 305 7.80 19.22 -26.53
C ALA A 305 8.80 19.79 -27.55
N GLY A 306 9.25 18.96 -28.49
CA GLY A 306 10.02 19.40 -29.64
C GLY A 306 9.14 20.12 -30.68
N PRO A 307 9.66 20.34 -31.90
CA PRO A 307 8.94 21.07 -32.96
C PRO A 307 7.67 20.38 -33.48
N ALA A 308 7.55 19.06 -33.29
CA ALA A 308 6.39 18.27 -33.69
C ALA A 308 6.03 17.26 -32.57
N PRO A 309 5.40 17.72 -31.47
CA PRO A 309 4.99 16.83 -30.39
C PRO A 309 4.01 15.77 -30.86
N ASP A 310 4.22 14.52 -30.44
CA ASP A 310 3.37 13.37 -30.78
C ASP A 310 3.25 12.41 -29.59
N ALA A 311 2.01 12.13 -29.18
CA ALA A 311 1.74 11.39 -27.97
C ALA A 311 2.11 9.90 -28.07
N GLU A 312 1.94 9.29 -29.24
CA GLU A 312 2.31 7.89 -29.46
C GLU A 312 3.82 7.72 -29.47
N ALA A 313 4.55 8.61 -30.16
CA ALA A 313 6.00 8.66 -30.15
C ALA A 313 6.54 8.91 -28.74
N ALA A 314 5.92 9.83 -27.98
CA ALA A 314 6.31 10.12 -26.59
C ALA A 314 6.09 8.91 -25.68
N TYR A 315 4.95 8.23 -25.80
CA TYR A 315 4.67 6.98 -25.07
C TYR A 315 5.73 5.91 -25.37
N ARG A 316 6.00 5.65 -26.66
CA ARG A 316 6.99 4.63 -27.08
C ARG A 316 8.40 4.97 -26.63
N ALA A 317 8.82 6.23 -26.76
CA ALA A 317 10.12 6.69 -26.29
C ALA A 317 10.25 6.59 -24.76
N CYS A 318 9.18 6.85 -24.00
CA CYS A 318 9.17 6.66 -22.56
C CYS A 318 9.35 5.18 -22.19
N VAL A 319 8.68 4.26 -22.88
CA VAL A 319 8.89 2.81 -22.69
C VAL A 319 10.36 2.44 -22.92
N GLU A 320 11.03 3.00 -23.92
CA GLU A 320 12.48 2.80 -24.11
C GLU A 320 13.31 3.33 -22.93
N VAL A 321 13.00 4.53 -22.42
CA VAL A 321 13.65 5.11 -21.22
C VAL A 321 13.47 4.21 -20.01
N LEU A 322 12.26 3.67 -19.78
CA LEU A 322 11.96 2.79 -18.66
C LEU A 322 12.76 1.47 -18.69
N HIS A 323 13.09 0.97 -19.88
CA HIS A 323 13.86 -0.28 -20.04
C HIS A 323 15.37 -0.07 -20.02
N ASP A 324 15.86 1.17 -20.09
CA ASP A 324 17.29 1.47 -20.00
C ASP A 324 17.68 1.86 -18.56
N THR A 325 18.64 1.12 -18.00
CA THR A 325 19.00 1.23 -16.59
C THR A 325 19.53 2.60 -16.18
N TYR A 326 20.29 3.25 -17.06
CA TYR A 326 20.91 4.54 -16.78
C TYR A 326 19.96 5.69 -17.09
N ALA A 327 19.21 5.61 -18.19
CA ALA A 327 18.22 6.61 -18.56
C ALA A 327 17.09 6.67 -17.54
N LEU A 328 16.60 5.53 -17.02
CA LEU A 328 15.62 5.50 -15.94
C LEU A 328 16.16 6.15 -14.66
N PHE A 329 17.41 5.88 -14.29
CA PHE A 329 18.05 6.58 -13.17
C PHE A 329 18.08 8.10 -13.42
N CYS A 330 18.55 8.54 -14.58
CA CYS A 330 18.66 9.95 -14.95
C CYS A 330 17.28 10.64 -15.02
N LEU A 331 16.25 9.92 -15.46
CA LEU A 331 14.87 10.39 -15.45
C LEU A 331 14.44 10.80 -14.04
N LEU A 332 14.58 9.88 -13.08
CA LEU A 332 14.14 10.13 -11.70
C LEU A 332 15.03 11.14 -10.96
N ASP A 333 16.34 11.01 -11.10
CA ASP A 333 17.33 11.80 -10.34
C ASP A 333 17.59 13.20 -10.92
N LYS A 334 17.43 13.39 -12.22
CA LYS A 334 17.80 14.64 -12.91
C LYS A 334 16.67 15.28 -13.69
N LEU A 335 15.92 14.52 -14.49
CA LEU A 335 14.90 15.14 -15.33
C LEU A 335 13.72 15.69 -14.52
N ILE A 336 13.22 14.93 -13.54
CA ILE A 336 12.06 15.37 -12.74
C ILE A 336 12.35 16.68 -11.99
N PRO A 337 13.45 16.82 -11.23
CA PRO A 337 13.80 18.11 -10.64
C PRO A 337 13.90 19.23 -11.67
N LEU A 338 14.51 18.96 -12.82
CA LEU A 338 14.67 19.94 -13.90
C LEU A 338 13.32 20.40 -14.46
N LEU A 339 12.35 19.49 -14.64
CA LEU A 339 11.00 19.83 -15.10
C LEU A 339 10.25 20.70 -14.07
N ASN A 340 10.43 20.42 -12.78
CA ASN A 340 9.86 21.25 -11.71
C ASN A 340 10.47 22.65 -11.70
N ASP A 341 11.81 22.74 -11.80
CA ASP A 341 12.53 24.02 -11.80
C ASP A 341 12.24 24.86 -13.05
N ALA A 342 11.90 24.23 -14.17
CA ALA A 342 11.50 24.93 -15.39
C ALA A 342 10.14 25.65 -15.26
N GLY A 343 9.28 25.23 -14.34
CA GLY A 343 8.00 25.88 -14.07
C GLY A 343 6.95 25.81 -15.18
N ASP A 344 7.14 24.96 -16.20
CA ASP A 344 6.14 24.74 -17.25
C ASP A 344 5.19 23.59 -16.86
N GLN A 345 4.03 23.96 -16.31
CA GLN A 345 3.05 23.00 -15.81
C GLN A 345 2.53 22.04 -16.91
N MET A 346 2.35 22.53 -18.14
CA MET A 346 1.85 21.69 -19.24
C MET A 346 2.88 20.61 -19.60
N LEU A 347 4.17 20.99 -19.64
CA LEU A 347 5.26 20.05 -19.89
C LEU A 347 5.40 19.02 -18.77
N SER A 348 5.32 19.45 -17.51
CA SER A 348 5.41 18.56 -16.35
C SER A 348 4.27 17.56 -16.30
N GLU A 349 3.03 17.98 -16.57
CA GLU A 349 1.88 17.07 -16.66
C GLU A 349 1.99 16.13 -17.88
N ALA A 350 2.43 16.62 -19.04
CA ALA A 350 2.68 15.77 -20.22
C ALA A 350 3.70 14.67 -19.92
N ALA A 351 4.81 15.02 -19.27
CA ALA A 351 5.84 14.07 -18.87
C ALA A 351 5.30 13.06 -17.85
N ARG A 352 4.59 13.53 -16.81
CA ARG A 352 3.97 12.69 -15.78
C ARG A 352 3.00 11.67 -16.38
N TRP A 353 1.99 12.11 -17.14
CA TRP A 353 0.97 11.22 -17.66
C TRP A 353 1.52 10.26 -18.71
N THR A 354 2.51 10.68 -19.50
CA THR A 354 3.20 9.78 -20.45
C THR A 354 3.99 8.72 -19.70
N PHE A 355 4.68 9.08 -18.62
CA PHE A 355 5.40 8.14 -17.75
C PHE A 355 4.45 7.14 -17.07
N GLU A 356 3.38 7.62 -16.43
CA GLU A 356 2.39 6.77 -15.77
C GLU A 356 1.65 5.86 -16.77
N ALA A 357 1.41 6.32 -18.01
CA ALA A 357 0.87 5.48 -19.07
C ALA A 357 1.87 4.39 -19.49
N ALA A 358 3.14 4.76 -19.70
CA ALA A 358 4.19 3.84 -20.10
C ALA A 358 4.47 2.76 -19.05
N LEU A 359 4.39 3.08 -17.74
CA LEU A 359 4.51 2.11 -16.66
C LEU A 359 3.43 1.01 -16.69
N LEU A 360 2.25 1.33 -17.25
CA LEU A 360 1.14 0.40 -17.37
C LEU A 360 1.15 -0.41 -18.66
N ASP A 361 2.20 -0.28 -19.50
CA ASP A 361 2.36 -1.06 -20.72
C ASP A 361 2.18 -2.57 -20.45
N ASP A 362 1.52 -3.26 -21.39
CA ASP A 362 1.22 -4.68 -21.26
C ASP A 362 2.48 -5.55 -21.12
N LYS A 363 3.59 -5.16 -21.75
CA LYS A 363 4.86 -5.90 -21.66
C LYS A 363 5.46 -5.82 -20.26
N ILE A 364 5.15 -4.76 -19.50
CA ILE A 364 5.63 -4.54 -18.14
C ILE A 364 4.70 -5.22 -17.14
N THR A 365 3.40 -4.95 -17.26
CA THR A 365 2.36 -5.37 -16.30
C THR A 365 1.75 -6.74 -16.59
N GLN A 366 2.06 -7.34 -17.74
CA GLN A 366 1.53 -8.62 -18.21
C GLN A 366 -0.01 -8.66 -18.18
N GLY A 367 -0.63 -7.68 -18.82
CA GLY A 367 -2.07 -7.50 -18.87
C GLY A 367 -2.70 -7.26 -17.50
N GLY A 368 -2.05 -6.43 -16.67
CA GLY A 368 -2.54 -6.07 -15.33
C GLY A 368 -2.40 -7.15 -14.27
N THR A 369 -1.51 -8.13 -14.46
CA THR A 369 -1.27 -9.20 -13.47
C THR A 369 -0.06 -8.92 -12.58
N HIS A 370 0.81 -8.02 -13.02
CA HIS A 370 2.03 -7.63 -12.34
C HIS A 370 2.07 -6.12 -12.17
N ARG A 371 2.51 -5.67 -10.99
CA ARG A 371 2.79 -4.25 -10.74
C ARG A 371 4.25 -3.94 -11.09
N PRO A 372 4.54 -2.78 -11.69
CA PRO A 372 5.91 -2.35 -11.95
C PRO A 372 6.61 -1.93 -10.65
N TRP A 373 7.94 -1.97 -10.64
CA TRP A 373 8.80 -1.41 -9.60
C TRP A 373 10.24 -1.25 -10.13
N PHE A 374 11.07 -0.47 -9.45
CA PHE A 374 12.45 -0.22 -9.86
C PHE A 374 13.44 -0.86 -8.89
N ALA A 375 14.27 -1.78 -9.36
CA ALA A 375 15.35 -2.33 -8.56
C ALA A 375 16.55 -1.39 -8.59
N ASN A 376 17.00 -0.94 -7.42
CA ASN A 376 18.23 -0.17 -7.33
C ASN A 376 19.44 -1.09 -7.53
N THR A 377 20.17 -0.92 -8.63
CA THR A 377 21.33 -1.75 -8.96
C THR A 377 22.63 -1.22 -8.33
N GLY A 378 22.57 -0.05 -7.67
CA GLY A 378 23.75 0.73 -7.32
C GLY A 378 24.38 1.40 -8.55
N GLN A 379 25.43 2.19 -8.31
CA GLN A 379 26.23 2.86 -9.36
C GLN A 379 25.40 3.73 -10.33
N HIS A 380 24.39 4.47 -9.84
CA HIS A 380 23.53 5.31 -10.68
C HIS A 380 22.70 4.51 -11.70
N GLY A 381 22.22 3.33 -11.32
CA GLY A 381 21.38 2.47 -12.15
C GLY A 381 20.07 2.06 -11.45
N LEU A 382 18.97 2.08 -12.20
CA LEU A 382 17.66 1.57 -11.80
C LEU A 382 17.15 0.60 -12.86
N GLU A 383 16.81 -0.61 -12.49
CA GLU A 383 16.27 -1.62 -13.41
C GLU A 383 14.76 -1.74 -13.23
N LEU A 384 13.98 -1.54 -14.30
CA LEU A 384 12.54 -1.82 -14.30
C LEU A 384 12.30 -3.32 -14.12
N ARG A 385 11.46 -3.66 -13.15
CA ARG A 385 10.98 -5.01 -12.88
C ARG A 385 9.47 -4.99 -12.66
N SER A 386 8.86 -6.17 -12.63
CA SER A 386 7.47 -6.32 -12.23
C SER A 386 7.28 -7.53 -11.33
N ALA A 387 6.24 -7.50 -10.50
CA ALA A 387 5.94 -8.55 -9.54
C ALA A 387 4.44 -8.86 -9.51
N PRO A 388 4.04 -10.15 -9.39
CA PRO A 388 2.63 -10.50 -9.31
C PRO A 388 2.03 -10.01 -7.99
N PHE A 389 0.74 -9.67 -8.03
CA PHE A 389 -0.04 -9.33 -6.84
C PHE A 389 -1.38 -10.07 -6.83
N ASN A 390 -2.11 -9.99 -5.73
CA ASN A 390 -3.34 -10.75 -5.54
C ASN A 390 -4.49 -10.16 -6.37
N LEU A 391 -4.83 -10.83 -7.48
CA LEU A 391 -5.94 -10.44 -8.36
C LEU A 391 -7.33 -10.80 -7.82
N GLU A 392 -7.40 -11.51 -6.68
CA GLU A 392 -8.64 -11.81 -5.97
C GLU A 392 -8.89 -10.86 -4.78
N ALA A 393 -8.04 -9.85 -4.60
CA ALA A 393 -8.27 -8.77 -3.64
C ALA A 393 -9.55 -7.97 -3.98
N SER A 394 -9.94 -7.06 -3.09
CA SER A 394 -11.11 -6.22 -3.35
C SER A 394 -10.87 -5.41 -4.63
N LEU A 395 -11.90 -5.30 -5.47
CA LEU A 395 -11.76 -4.58 -6.75
C LEU A 395 -11.37 -3.11 -6.50
N SER A 396 -11.87 -2.50 -5.42
CA SER A 396 -11.49 -1.14 -5.02
C SER A 396 -10.00 -1.01 -4.70
N ASP A 397 -9.38 -1.99 -4.03
CA ASP A 397 -7.95 -1.95 -3.72
C ASP A 397 -7.09 -2.13 -4.99
N ILE A 398 -7.54 -2.98 -5.92
CA ILE A 398 -6.89 -3.17 -7.22
C ILE A 398 -6.98 -1.88 -8.04
N GLU A 399 -8.16 -1.27 -8.12
CA GLU A 399 -8.36 0.01 -8.80
C GLU A 399 -7.51 1.12 -8.18
N GLU A 400 -7.41 1.16 -6.85
CA GLU A 400 -6.59 2.15 -6.15
C GLU A 400 -5.09 1.91 -6.40
N MET A 401 -4.64 0.65 -6.44
CA MET A 401 -3.25 0.33 -6.78
C MET A 401 -2.85 0.87 -8.15
N TRP A 402 -3.72 0.76 -9.17
CA TRP A 402 -3.44 1.35 -10.48
C TRP A 402 -3.55 2.88 -10.51
N ARG A 403 -4.30 3.47 -9.58
CA ARG A 403 -4.54 4.92 -9.52
C ARG A 403 -3.46 5.67 -8.76
N SER A 404 -3.02 5.16 -7.61
CA SER A 404 -2.10 5.83 -6.69
C SER A 404 -0.84 5.03 -6.38
N GLY A 405 -0.82 3.72 -6.65
CA GLY A 405 0.35 2.86 -6.46
C GLY A 405 1.46 3.02 -7.51
N LEU A 406 1.37 4.04 -8.37
CA LEU A 406 2.35 4.36 -9.41
C LEU A 406 3.22 5.59 -9.06
N ASP A 407 3.11 6.11 -7.84
CA ASP A 407 3.98 7.20 -7.39
C ASP A 407 5.44 6.76 -7.45
N MET A 408 6.29 7.60 -8.06
CA MET A 408 7.67 7.26 -8.38
C MET A 408 8.51 6.91 -7.15
N LEU A 409 8.27 7.59 -6.02
CA LEU A 409 9.01 7.31 -4.77
C LEU A 409 8.63 5.95 -4.19
N ASP A 410 7.41 5.50 -4.43
CA ASP A 410 6.88 4.23 -3.95
C ASP A 410 7.38 3.05 -4.79
N LEU A 411 7.79 3.29 -6.04
CA LEU A 411 8.25 2.25 -6.97
C LEU A 411 9.69 1.79 -6.72
N ILE A 412 10.55 2.64 -6.17
CA ILE A 412 11.96 2.28 -5.90
C ILE A 412 12.00 1.17 -4.85
N ASP A 413 12.65 0.06 -5.17
CA ASP A 413 12.76 -1.18 -4.39
C ASP A 413 11.42 -1.74 -3.87
N ALA A 414 10.30 -1.37 -4.49
CA ALA A 414 8.97 -1.79 -4.03
C ALA A 414 8.82 -3.31 -3.99
N GLY A 415 9.37 -4.02 -4.99
CA GLY A 415 9.35 -5.49 -5.04
C GLY A 415 10.15 -6.18 -3.94
N GLN A 416 11.03 -5.47 -3.22
CA GLN A 416 11.70 -6.00 -2.03
C GLN A 416 10.82 -5.92 -0.78
N ARG A 417 9.89 -4.95 -0.74
CA ARG A 417 9.13 -4.57 0.47
C ARG A 417 7.66 -4.96 0.40
N LEU A 418 7.07 -4.95 -0.79
CA LEU A 418 5.66 -5.21 -1.02
C LEU A 418 5.46 -6.66 -1.48
N GLY A 419 4.68 -7.41 -0.72
CA GLY A 419 4.15 -8.72 -1.07
C GLY A 419 2.82 -8.64 -1.83
N PRO A 420 2.26 -9.79 -2.25
CA PRO A 420 1.08 -9.83 -3.14
C PRO A 420 -0.20 -9.20 -2.56
N ASN A 421 -0.29 -9.02 -1.24
CA ASN A 421 -1.46 -8.48 -0.55
C ASN A 421 -1.27 -7.04 -0.06
N ASP A 422 -0.15 -6.39 -0.40
CA ASP A 422 0.10 -5.01 0.00
C ASP A 422 -0.49 -4.07 -1.05
N PHE A 423 -1.53 -3.33 -0.67
CA PHE A 423 -2.24 -2.36 -1.49
C PHE A 423 -2.17 -0.96 -0.85
N PRO A 424 -2.15 0.13 -1.65
CA PRO A 424 -2.15 1.48 -1.09
C PRO A 424 -3.49 1.81 -0.42
N VAL A 425 -3.45 2.64 0.62
CA VAL A 425 -4.67 3.24 1.18
C VAL A 425 -5.19 4.27 0.18
N PRO A 426 -6.50 4.31 -0.11
CA PRO A 426 -7.07 5.34 -0.97
C PRO A 426 -6.72 6.74 -0.47
N LEU A 427 -6.12 7.56 -1.33
CA LEU A 427 -5.68 8.90 -0.94
C LEU A 427 -6.85 9.76 -0.43
N SER A 428 -8.05 9.58 -0.99
CA SER A 428 -9.27 10.23 -0.51
C SER A 428 -9.59 9.89 0.94
N ASP A 429 -9.39 8.64 1.35
CA ASP A 429 -9.66 8.19 2.72
C ASP A 429 -8.66 8.81 3.69
N VAL A 430 -7.39 8.91 3.27
CA VAL A 430 -6.34 9.58 4.05
C VAL A 430 -6.64 11.07 4.19
N CYS A 431 -6.92 11.77 3.09
CA CYS A 431 -7.25 13.19 3.10
C CYS A 431 -8.49 13.49 3.94
N GLU A 432 -9.53 12.65 3.89
CA GLU A 432 -10.72 12.80 4.72
C GLU A 432 -10.41 12.61 6.21
N ALA A 433 -9.73 11.51 6.55
CA ALA A 433 -9.40 11.19 7.94
C ALA A 433 -8.43 12.19 8.56
N MET A 434 -7.58 12.82 7.74
CA MET A 434 -6.60 13.81 8.17
C MET A 434 -7.06 15.27 7.99
N ARG A 435 -8.30 15.50 7.54
CA ARG A 435 -8.81 16.85 7.22
C ARG A 435 -8.62 17.84 8.37
N GLY A 436 -8.92 17.40 9.59
CA GLY A 436 -8.86 18.21 10.80
C GLY A 436 -7.51 18.19 11.54
N VAL A 437 -6.47 17.60 10.96
CA VAL A 437 -5.13 17.62 11.56
C VAL A 437 -4.55 19.03 11.43
N ALA A 438 -4.05 19.55 12.54
CA ALA A 438 -3.34 20.81 12.64
C ALA A 438 -2.06 20.59 13.46
N LEU A 439 -0.95 21.22 13.06
CA LEU A 439 0.28 21.20 13.84
C LEU A 439 0.15 22.11 15.07
N ASP A 440 0.80 21.72 16.16
CA ASP A 440 1.05 22.60 17.29
C ASP A 440 2.37 23.35 17.06
N GLY A 441 2.29 24.47 16.33
CA GLY A 441 3.44 25.27 15.90
C GLY A 441 3.36 25.67 14.43
N THR A 442 4.46 26.23 13.89
CA THR A 442 4.56 26.57 12.47
C THR A 442 5.10 25.41 11.62
N GLU A 443 4.87 25.46 10.31
CA GLU A 443 5.45 24.49 9.35
C GLU A 443 7.00 24.46 9.47
N ASP A 444 7.63 25.64 9.57
CA ASP A 444 9.09 25.79 9.74
C ASP A 444 9.60 25.12 11.03
N GLU A 445 8.85 25.24 12.13
CA GLU A 445 9.21 24.62 13.42
C GLU A 445 9.12 23.08 13.34
N ALA A 446 8.10 22.56 12.64
CA ALA A 446 7.93 21.13 12.42
C ALA A 446 9.06 20.58 11.53
N GLU A 447 9.39 21.26 10.42
CA GLU A 447 10.50 20.88 9.55
C GLU A 447 11.85 20.91 10.28
N ALA A 448 12.12 21.96 11.05
CA ALA A 448 13.33 22.06 11.87
C ALA A 448 13.42 20.92 12.89
N THR A 449 12.28 20.52 13.48
CA THR A 449 12.19 19.40 14.42
C THR A 449 12.46 18.05 13.73
N ILE A 450 11.89 17.82 12.54
CA ILE A 450 12.19 16.64 11.71
C ILE A 450 13.69 16.58 11.42
N GLN A 451 14.26 17.68 10.91
CA GLN A 451 15.68 17.76 10.58
C GLN A 451 16.58 17.51 11.79
N ALA A 452 16.26 18.06 12.95
CA ALA A 452 17.01 17.81 14.19
C ALA A 452 16.96 16.33 14.60
N MET A 453 15.79 15.69 14.55
CA MET A 453 15.65 14.26 14.89
C MET A 453 16.41 13.36 13.92
N LEU A 454 16.35 13.67 12.61
CA LEU A 454 17.05 12.87 11.60
C LEU A 454 18.56 13.09 11.63
N ARG A 455 19.03 14.29 11.91
CA ARG A 455 20.46 14.59 12.12
C ARG A 455 20.99 13.86 13.34
N GLU A 456 20.26 13.88 14.46
CA GLU A 456 20.56 13.06 15.63
C GLU A 456 20.65 11.57 15.25
N ALA A 457 19.68 11.07 14.49
CA ALA A 457 19.66 9.69 14.04
C ALA A 457 20.82 9.33 13.09
N GLN A 458 21.28 10.28 12.27
CA GLN A 458 22.42 10.14 11.37
C GLN A 458 23.75 10.12 12.13
N GLU A 459 23.95 11.07 13.05
CA GLU A 459 25.18 11.27 13.80
C GLU A 459 25.37 10.24 14.93
N ALA A 460 24.27 9.86 15.60
CA ALA A 460 24.27 8.94 16.74
C ALA A 460 23.77 7.53 16.39
N ARG A 461 23.86 7.14 15.11
CA ARG A 461 23.43 5.81 14.65
C ARG A 461 24.25 4.69 15.30
N GLN A 462 23.61 3.93 16.19
CA GLN A 462 24.23 2.78 16.87
C GLN A 462 23.62 1.43 16.45
N TRP A 463 22.37 1.44 16.00
CA TRP A 463 21.60 0.23 15.72
C TRP A 463 20.99 0.25 14.31
N THR A 464 20.36 -0.86 13.94
CA THR A 464 19.57 -1.02 12.71
C THR A 464 18.14 -1.42 13.07
N ILE A 465 17.21 -1.19 12.14
CA ILE A 465 15.80 -1.54 12.28
C ILE A 465 15.58 -2.96 11.75
N PRO A 466 14.93 -3.86 12.51
CA PRO A 466 14.56 -5.16 11.98
C PRO A 466 13.69 -5.01 10.73
N TRP A 467 14.01 -5.76 9.68
CA TRP A 467 13.26 -5.70 8.42
C TRP A 467 11.77 -6.02 8.63
N GLY A 468 10.89 -5.11 8.22
CA GLY A 468 9.45 -5.24 8.40
C GLY A 468 9.00 -5.00 9.85
N ALA A 469 9.79 -4.32 10.68
CA ALA A 469 9.41 -3.98 12.05
C ALA A 469 8.07 -3.24 12.08
N ARG A 470 7.12 -3.76 12.85
CA ARG A 470 5.78 -3.18 13.01
C ARG A 470 5.71 -2.37 14.31
N VAL A 471 5.52 -1.07 14.19
CA VAL A 471 5.34 -0.14 15.31
C VAL A 471 3.87 0.22 15.41
N GLU A 472 3.26 0.08 16.58
CA GLU A 472 1.90 0.58 16.82
C GLU A 472 1.87 2.11 16.81
N VAL A 473 0.93 2.66 16.05
CA VAL A 473 0.67 4.09 15.90
C VAL A 473 -0.84 4.23 15.80
N ALA A 474 -1.46 5.19 16.49
CA ALA A 474 -2.89 5.46 16.31
C ALA A 474 -3.06 6.93 15.93
N PHE A 475 -2.96 7.21 14.63
CA PHE A 475 -2.97 8.57 14.09
C PHE A 475 -3.73 8.59 12.76
N GLY A 476 -4.78 9.40 12.68
CA GLY A 476 -5.70 9.41 11.54
C GLY A 476 -6.27 8.00 11.27
N PRO A 477 -6.21 7.50 10.02
CA PRO A 477 -6.70 6.17 9.67
C PRO A 477 -5.72 5.04 10.03
N PHE A 478 -4.52 5.36 10.53
CA PHE A 478 -3.42 4.41 10.68
C PHE A 478 -3.37 3.79 12.08
N VAL A 479 -3.12 2.47 12.10
CA VAL A 479 -3.03 1.63 13.32
C VAL A 479 -1.61 1.09 13.56
N ALA A 480 -0.72 1.21 12.58
CA ALA A 480 0.68 0.82 12.71
C ALA A 480 1.56 1.48 11.64
N VAL A 481 2.88 1.39 11.82
CA VAL A 481 3.89 1.69 10.81
C VAL A 481 4.77 0.46 10.62
N ARG A 482 4.91 -0.01 9.39
CA ARG A 482 5.85 -1.08 9.00
C ARG A 482 7.08 -0.46 8.34
N ILE A 483 8.27 -0.83 8.80
CA ILE A 483 9.52 -0.14 8.41
C ILE A 483 10.47 -1.11 7.71
N PHE A 484 11.09 -0.63 6.65
CA PHE A 484 12.12 -1.34 5.89
C PHE A 484 13.32 -0.43 5.69
N GLU A 485 14.51 -0.91 6.05
CA GLU A 485 15.76 -0.16 5.96
C GLU A 485 16.65 -0.73 4.85
N ASN A 486 17.14 0.14 3.96
CA ASN A 486 18.17 -0.18 2.98
C ASN A 486 19.25 0.92 2.99
N GLN A 487 20.43 0.62 3.55
CA GLN A 487 21.59 1.52 3.55
C GLN A 487 21.36 2.94 4.12
N GLY A 488 20.45 3.09 5.09
CA GLY A 488 20.11 4.41 5.66
C GLY A 488 18.95 5.11 4.95
N GLU A 489 18.37 4.48 3.93
CA GLU A 489 17.06 4.83 3.38
C GLU A 489 15.98 3.96 4.03
N PHE A 490 14.92 4.57 4.52
CA PHE A 490 13.84 3.92 5.25
C PHE A 490 12.50 4.15 4.55
N ALA A 491 11.83 3.05 4.22
CA ALA A 491 10.46 3.06 3.79
C ALA A 491 9.54 2.83 4.98
N CYS A 492 8.83 3.87 5.40
CA CYS A 492 7.86 3.83 6.50
C CYS A 492 6.45 3.70 5.92
N GLN A 493 5.85 2.53 6.05
CA GLN A 493 4.51 2.24 5.56
C GLN A 493 3.50 2.35 6.70
N PHE A 494 2.75 3.45 6.72
CA PHE A 494 1.62 3.64 7.62
C PHE A 494 0.48 2.72 7.19
N LEU A 495 0.05 1.83 8.08
CA LEU A 495 -0.92 0.79 7.80
C LEU A 495 -2.27 1.15 8.41
N ASP A 496 -3.32 1.08 7.61
CA ASP A 496 -4.69 1.18 8.12
C ASP A 496 -5.17 -0.14 8.76
N ALA A 497 -6.41 -0.16 9.24
CA ALA A 497 -7.01 -1.36 9.83
C ALA A 497 -7.07 -2.55 8.86
N ALA A 498 -7.20 -2.28 7.55
CA ALA A 498 -7.22 -3.28 6.48
C ALA A 498 -5.82 -3.74 6.03
N GLN A 499 -4.75 -3.23 6.66
CA GLN A 499 -3.35 -3.50 6.31
C GLN A 499 -2.93 -2.91 4.95
N ARG A 500 -3.65 -1.91 4.45
CA ARG A 500 -3.26 -1.11 3.29
C ARG A 500 -2.24 -0.06 3.71
N TYR A 501 -1.32 0.33 2.82
CA TYR A 501 -0.19 1.18 3.16
C TYR A 501 -0.31 2.61 2.61
N HIS A 502 0.19 3.58 3.37
CA HIS A 502 0.54 4.92 2.91
C HIS A 502 2.03 5.13 3.21
N HIS A 503 2.80 5.59 2.24
CA HIS A 503 4.26 5.58 2.33
C HIS A 503 4.82 6.95 2.73
N VAL A 504 5.79 6.92 3.64
CA VAL A 504 6.68 8.03 3.99
C VAL A 504 8.11 7.53 3.89
N ALA A 505 8.92 8.20 3.08
CA ALA A 505 10.33 7.92 2.91
C ALA A 505 11.17 8.79 3.86
N ILE A 506 12.13 8.17 4.56
CA ILE A 506 13.11 8.86 5.40
C ILE A 506 14.50 8.46 4.92
N GLY A 507 15.35 9.42 4.58
CA GLY A 507 16.73 9.19 4.14
C GLY A 507 17.72 9.86 5.08
N ILE A 508 18.65 9.09 5.64
CA ILE A 508 19.78 9.60 6.44
C ILE A 508 21.13 9.31 5.79
N ALA A 509 21.15 8.74 4.58
CA ALA A 509 22.40 8.50 3.86
C ALA A 509 22.97 9.78 3.24
N SER A 510 22.10 10.72 2.85
CA SER A 510 22.49 12.04 2.33
C SER A 510 22.63 13.09 3.43
N ASP A 511 23.42 14.13 3.19
CA ASP A 511 23.45 15.37 3.99
C ASP A 511 22.93 16.53 3.12
N PRO A 512 21.88 17.26 3.55
CA PRO A 512 21.08 17.00 4.74
C PRO A 512 20.23 15.72 4.65
N PRO A 513 19.84 15.12 5.79
CA PRO A 513 18.84 14.06 5.82
C PRO A 513 17.48 14.57 5.33
N ARG A 514 16.63 13.66 4.87
CA ARG A 514 15.40 13.98 4.14
C ARG A 514 14.21 13.20 4.68
N ALA A 515 13.05 13.84 4.67
CA ALA A 515 11.77 13.21 4.87
C ALA A 515 10.86 13.62 3.71
N THR A 516 10.17 12.64 3.12
CA THR A 516 9.25 12.89 2.00
C THR A 516 8.03 11.99 2.17
N GLY A 517 6.84 12.56 2.01
CA GLY A 517 5.57 11.83 2.03
C GLY A 517 4.70 12.22 0.83
N GLY A 518 3.61 11.48 0.63
CA GLY A 518 2.61 11.84 -0.38
C GLY A 518 1.91 13.15 -0.02
N ARG A 519 1.66 14.01 -1.02
CA ARG A 519 0.94 15.27 -0.80
C ARG A 519 -0.52 15.03 -0.44
N LEU A 520 -1.01 15.71 0.58
CA LEU A 520 -2.37 15.62 1.09
C LEU A 520 -3.10 16.93 0.84
N ILE A 521 -4.42 16.85 0.68
CA ILE A 521 -5.27 18.00 0.41
C ILE A 521 -6.45 18.06 1.38
N ARG A 522 -6.95 19.26 1.66
CA ARG A 522 -8.17 19.50 2.41
C ARG A 522 -8.99 20.64 1.78
N PRO A 523 -10.32 20.64 1.87
CA PRO A 523 -11.12 21.82 1.55
C PRO A 523 -10.83 22.93 2.57
N ARG A 524 -10.73 24.18 2.12
CA ARG A 524 -10.61 25.37 2.96
C ARG A 524 -11.94 25.62 3.66
N ASP A 525 -11.90 26.04 4.92
CA ASP A 525 -13.11 26.18 5.76
C ASP A 525 -14.05 27.31 5.34
N ASP A 526 -13.54 28.31 4.63
CA ASP A 526 -14.27 29.51 4.20
C ASP A 526 -15.05 29.32 2.89
N ASP A 527 -14.42 28.78 1.85
CA ASP A 527 -15.02 28.66 0.51
C ASP A 527 -15.05 27.24 -0.06
N GLY A 528 -14.50 26.27 0.67
CA GLY A 528 -14.41 24.87 0.23
C GLY A 528 -13.40 24.62 -0.89
N GLU A 529 -12.55 25.59 -1.23
CA GLU A 529 -11.49 25.43 -2.22
C GLU A 529 -10.46 24.40 -1.74
N VAL A 530 -9.97 23.57 -2.65
CA VAL A 530 -9.00 22.52 -2.30
C VAL A 530 -7.63 23.16 -2.07
N THR A 531 -7.07 22.99 -0.88
CA THR A 531 -5.74 23.46 -0.49
C THR A 531 -4.86 22.29 -0.04
N TRP A 532 -3.54 22.50 0.00
CA TRP A 532 -2.59 21.52 0.55
C TRP A 532 -2.77 21.40 2.06
N ASN A 533 -2.66 20.17 2.57
CA ASN A 533 -2.74 19.88 4.00
C ASN A 533 -1.34 19.59 4.54
N THR A 534 -0.48 20.60 4.50
CA THR A 534 0.92 20.51 4.97
C THR A 534 1.00 20.03 6.42
N ASP A 535 0.04 20.43 7.27
CA ASP A 535 -0.05 20.00 8.66
C ASP A 535 -0.07 18.47 8.81
N ALA A 536 -0.92 17.81 8.01
CA ALA A 536 -1.04 16.35 8.01
C ALA A 536 0.21 15.67 7.43
N GLU A 537 0.77 16.22 6.36
CA GLU A 537 2.00 15.72 5.74
C GLU A 537 3.17 15.73 6.74
N LEU A 538 3.43 16.90 7.34
CA LEU A 538 4.50 17.08 8.32
C LEU A 538 4.26 16.25 9.59
N SER A 539 3.01 16.07 10.03
CA SER A 539 2.69 15.19 11.16
C SER A 539 3.09 13.74 10.92
N LEU A 540 2.84 13.20 9.72
CA LEU A 540 3.26 11.85 9.36
C LEU A 540 4.78 11.72 9.30
N GLN A 541 5.47 12.72 8.73
CA GLN A 541 6.93 12.77 8.68
C GLN A 541 7.55 12.86 10.08
N LEU A 542 6.99 13.69 10.96
CA LEU A 542 7.36 13.83 12.36
C LEU A 542 7.26 12.51 13.12
N ILE A 543 6.14 11.79 12.98
CA ILE A 543 5.94 10.46 13.57
C ILE A 543 6.98 9.47 13.04
N ALA A 544 7.18 9.42 11.73
CA ALA A 544 8.17 8.52 11.12
C ALA A 544 9.59 8.83 11.62
N ALA A 545 10.01 10.10 11.58
CA ALA A 545 11.32 10.54 12.04
C ALA A 545 11.55 10.21 13.53
N ALA A 546 10.55 10.42 14.39
CA ALA A 546 10.63 10.07 15.80
C ALA A 546 10.82 8.56 16.03
N ILE A 547 10.11 7.73 15.26
CA ILE A 547 10.23 6.26 15.32
C ILE A 547 11.62 5.82 14.83
N ILE A 548 12.08 6.32 13.69
CA ILE A 548 13.41 5.99 13.13
C ILE A 548 14.50 6.37 14.12
N ARG A 549 14.48 7.59 14.65
CA ARG A 549 15.43 8.03 15.68
C ARG A 549 15.40 7.12 16.92
N ASP A 550 14.22 6.79 17.44
CA ASP A 550 14.08 5.93 18.63
C ASP A 550 14.60 4.50 18.41
N PHE A 551 14.65 4.02 17.16
CA PHE A 551 15.30 2.75 16.83
C PHE A 551 16.83 2.87 16.76
N LEU A 552 17.33 3.94 16.12
CA LEU A 552 18.74 4.05 15.77
C LEU A 552 19.61 4.58 16.92
N VAL A 553 19.03 5.41 17.79
CA VAL A 553 19.73 6.11 18.86
C VAL A 553 19.32 5.54 20.22
N VAL A 554 20.27 4.93 20.93
CA VAL A 554 20.08 4.40 22.29
C VAL A 554 21.15 5.00 23.21
N GLU A 555 20.73 5.68 24.28
CA GLU A 555 21.64 6.17 25.32
C GLU A 555 22.00 5.01 26.28
N GLU A 556 23.28 4.63 26.40
CA GLU A 556 23.70 3.66 27.42
C GLU A 556 23.90 4.36 28.78
N ARG A 557 23.25 3.88 29.84
CA ARG A 557 23.45 4.36 31.22
C ARG A 557 23.84 3.22 32.16
N GLU A 558 24.86 3.40 32.99
CA GLU A 558 25.23 2.38 33.97
C GLU A 558 24.20 2.31 35.12
N SER A 559 23.69 1.11 35.40
CA SER A 559 22.87 0.82 36.57
C SER A 559 23.77 0.28 37.68
N LEU A 560 24.17 1.15 38.62
CA LEU A 560 25.00 0.77 39.77
C LEU A 560 24.23 0.01 40.86
N PHE A 561 22.88 0.00 40.81
CA PHE A 561 22.05 -0.72 41.79
C PHE A 561 20.78 -1.26 41.12
N GLY A 562 20.53 -2.56 41.24
CA GLY A 562 19.31 -3.18 40.73
C GLY A 562 19.06 -4.56 41.33
N THR A 563 18.14 -4.63 42.28
CA THR A 563 17.62 -5.86 42.87
C THR A 563 16.88 -6.69 41.82
N ARG A 564 17.03 -8.02 41.89
CA ARG A 564 16.59 -8.96 40.85
C ARG A 564 15.07 -9.20 40.95
N THR A 565 14.28 -8.61 40.05
CA THR A 565 12.85 -8.93 39.93
C THR A 565 12.67 -10.25 39.16
N THR A 566 12.25 -11.30 39.88
CA THR A 566 11.77 -12.55 39.27
C THR A 566 10.38 -12.33 38.66
N THR A 567 10.28 -12.24 37.34
CA THR A 567 8.99 -12.29 36.65
C THR A 567 8.45 -13.72 36.65
N ARG A 568 7.27 -13.90 37.24
CA ARG A 568 6.50 -15.15 37.16
C ARG A 568 6.01 -15.32 35.72
N ARG A 569 6.36 -16.43 35.07
CA ARG A 569 5.76 -16.82 33.79
C ARG A 569 4.26 -17.04 33.98
N SER A 570 3.43 -16.15 33.43
CA SER A 570 2.01 -16.42 33.24
C SER A 570 1.84 -17.59 32.27
N ARG A 571 1.07 -18.59 32.67
CA ARG A 571 0.67 -19.71 31.80
C ARG A 571 -0.43 -19.20 30.88
N GLY A 572 -0.04 -18.86 29.66
CA GLY A 572 -0.91 -18.55 28.52
C GLY A 572 -0.01 -18.09 27.38
N ARG A 573 0.02 -18.82 26.25
CA ARG A 573 0.82 -18.41 25.09
C ARG A 573 0.09 -17.28 24.38
N ASP A 574 0.29 -16.06 24.86
CA ASP A 574 0.13 -14.91 23.98
C ASP A 574 1.37 -14.88 23.06
N LEU A 575 1.14 -15.05 21.76
CA LEU A 575 2.20 -15.12 20.74
C LEU A 575 2.76 -13.74 20.39
N THR A 576 2.14 -12.67 20.91
CA THR A 576 2.55 -11.28 20.70
C THR A 576 3.50 -10.81 21.80
N THR A 577 4.67 -10.31 21.42
CA THR A 577 5.62 -9.68 22.35
C THR A 577 5.67 -8.18 22.05
N VAL A 578 5.14 -7.36 22.97
CA VAL A 578 5.22 -5.90 22.84
C VAL A 578 6.60 -5.42 23.31
N VAL A 579 7.31 -4.69 22.46
CA VAL A 579 8.64 -4.12 22.71
C VAL A 579 8.55 -2.60 22.68
N TYR A 580 8.72 -1.93 23.81
CA TYR A 580 8.86 -0.48 23.82
C TYR A 580 10.26 -0.11 23.33
N LEU A 581 10.34 0.79 22.34
CA LEU A 581 11.61 1.27 21.81
C LEU A 581 12.36 2.05 22.91
N PRO A 582 13.52 1.55 23.38
CA PRO A 582 14.23 2.14 24.49
C PRO A 582 15.12 3.30 24.00
N ARG A 583 14.80 4.54 24.38
CA ARG A 583 15.75 5.66 24.26
C ARG A 583 16.96 5.53 25.19
N VAL A 584 16.85 4.73 26.27
CA VAL A 584 17.89 4.53 27.28
C VAL A 584 17.98 3.04 27.62
N ARG A 585 19.19 2.45 27.57
CA ARG A 585 19.46 1.07 27.97
C ARG A 585 20.40 1.03 29.18
N TYR A 586 19.99 0.34 30.24
CA TYR A 586 20.80 0.20 31.44
C TYR A 586 21.80 -0.95 31.32
N SER A 587 23.10 -0.65 31.34
CA SER A 587 24.14 -1.67 31.46
C SER A 587 24.31 -2.03 32.95
N ARG A 588 24.27 -3.32 33.27
CA ARG A 588 24.65 -3.83 34.60
C ARG A 588 26.04 -4.43 34.50
N PRO A 589 27.03 -3.97 35.28
CA PRO A 589 28.33 -4.63 35.30
C PRO A 589 28.16 -6.05 35.83
N ASN A 590 28.24 -7.04 34.94
CA ASN A 590 28.14 -8.45 35.30
C ASN A 590 29.54 -8.95 35.67
N LEU A 591 29.93 -8.75 36.94
CA LEU A 591 31.27 -9.09 37.46
C LEU A 591 31.67 -10.57 37.26
N ARG A 592 30.72 -11.48 37.00
CA ARG A 592 31.00 -12.89 36.65
C ARG A 592 31.41 -13.09 35.18
N GLN A 593 31.03 -12.18 34.30
CA GLN A 593 31.40 -12.19 32.89
C GLN A 593 32.75 -11.50 32.64
N ALA A 594 33.17 -10.59 33.53
CA ALA A 594 34.48 -9.93 33.45
C ALA A 594 35.67 -10.91 33.53
N THR A 595 35.48 -12.11 34.09
CA THR A 595 36.49 -13.19 34.13
C THR A 595 36.39 -14.20 32.98
N GLN A 596 35.32 -14.15 32.17
CA GLN A 596 35.13 -15.01 31.00
C GLN A 596 35.28 -14.27 29.67
N HIS A 597 35.16 -12.93 29.66
CA HIS A 597 35.31 -12.07 28.48
C HIS A 597 36.75 -11.78 28.06
N ALA A 598 37.71 -12.64 28.41
CA ALA A 598 39.01 -12.65 27.73
C ALA A 598 38.98 -13.46 26.41
N HIS A 599 37.98 -14.33 26.21
CA HIS A 599 37.84 -15.12 24.99
C HIS A 599 36.40 -15.52 24.73
N GLU A 600 35.55 -14.61 24.26
CA GLU A 600 34.29 -15.00 23.61
C GLU A 600 33.78 -13.87 22.71
N SER A 601 34.44 -13.73 21.55
CA SER A 601 33.84 -13.07 20.40
C SER A 601 32.58 -13.84 20.01
N GLY A 602 31.42 -13.17 20.08
CA GLY A 602 30.15 -13.70 19.63
C GLY A 602 30.29 -14.24 18.21
N ARG A 603 30.24 -15.56 18.07
CA ARG A 603 30.40 -16.22 16.76
C ARG A 603 29.22 -15.86 15.87
N ALA A 604 29.55 -15.34 14.70
CA ALA A 604 28.63 -15.12 13.59
C ALA A 604 27.80 -16.38 13.27
N PRO A 605 26.60 -16.21 12.67
CA PRO A 605 25.81 -17.31 12.13
C PRO A 605 26.69 -18.14 11.19
N HIS A 606 26.84 -19.43 11.50
CA HIS A 606 27.59 -20.36 10.66
C HIS A 606 26.67 -21.48 10.20
N ALA A 607 26.75 -21.76 8.90
CA ALA A 607 26.10 -22.90 8.30
C ALA A 607 26.74 -24.18 8.86
N VAL A 608 25.94 -25.00 9.54
CA VAL A 608 26.39 -26.33 9.95
C VAL A 608 26.17 -27.25 8.75
N THR A 609 27.25 -27.81 8.20
CA THR A 609 27.19 -28.78 7.10
C THR A 609 26.66 -30.13 7.56
N GLN A 610 26.21 -30.95 6.60
CA GLN A 610 25.72 -32.30 6.88
C GLN A 610 26.82 -33.17 7.52
N HIS A 611 26.52 -33.80 8.66
CA HIS A 611 27.48 -34.68 9.34
C HIS A 611 26.77 -35.72 10.23
N LEU A 612 27.55 -36.69 10.71
CA LEU A 612 27.11 -37.75 11.61
C LEU A 612 27.44 -37.38 13.06
N ARG A 613 26.51 -37.65 13.98
CA ARG A 613 26.67 -37.41 15.42
C ARG A 613 26.35 -38.68 16.21
N ARG A 614 27.09 -38.98 17.27
CA ARG A 614 26.78 -40.10 18.18
C ARG A 614 25.42 -39.91 18.85
N ALA A 615 24.58 -40.94 18.80
CA ALA A 615 23.26 -40.97 19.44
C ALA A 615 22.90 -42.41 19.81
N ALA A 616 22.36 -42.61 21.02
CA ALA A 616 22.05 -43.94 21.53
C ALA A 616 21.05 -44.73 20.67
N THR A 617 20.14 -44.05 19.98
CA THR A 617 19.18 -44.63 19.04
C THR A 617 18.84 -43.66 17.92
N THR A 618 18.68 -44.13 16.69
CA THR A 618 18.34 -43.29 15.54
C THR A 618 16.97 -43.63 14.94
N SER A 619 16.14 -42.60 14.75
CA SER A 619 14.80 -42.74 14.18
C SER A 619 14.83 -43.18 12.71
N ALA A 620 13.78 -43.88 12.25
CA ALA A 620 13.65 -44.33 10.88
C ALA A 620 13.71 -43.17 9.86
N THR A 621 13.16 -42.02 10.23
CA THR A 621 13.21 -40.78 9.42
C THR A 621 14.65 -40.26 9.23
N GLN A 622 15.48 -40.32 10.27
CA GLN A 622 16.88 -39.88 10.17
C GLN A 622 17.74 -40.85 9.36
N ARG A 623 17.44 -42.16 9.42
CA ARG A 623 18.04 -43.17 8.54
C ARG A 623 17.69 -42.91 7.06
N PHE A 624 16.42 -42.62 6.77
CA PHE A 624 15.96 -42.28 5.42
C PHE A 624 16.61 -41.01 4.86
N LEU A 625 16.72 -39.97 5.70
CA LEU A 625 17.39 -38.72 5.33
C LEU A 625 18.88 -38.90 5.03
N ALA A 626 19.61 -39.66 5.86
CA ALA A 626 21.03 -39.96 5.63
C ALA A 626 21.28 -40.59 4.25
N GLN A 627 20.40 -41.51 3.85
CA GLN A 627 20.47 -42.23 2.56
C GLN A 627 20.27 -41.29 1.36
N ARG A 628 19.36 -40.30 1.47
CA ARG A 628 19.12 -39.29 0.42
C ARG A 628 20.28 -38.32 0.23
N TYR A 629 21.07 -38.11 1.28
CA TYR A 629 22.30 -37.32 1.25
C TYR A 629 23.56 -38.16 0.94
N GLY A 630 23.38 -39.46 0.59
CA GLY A 630 24.47 -40.34 0.19
C GLY A 630 25.39 -40.76 1.34
N MET A 631 24.97 -40.63 2.60
CA MET A 631 25.82 -40.96 3.76
C MET A 631 25.39 -42.27 4.43
N HIS A 632 26.37 -43.16 4.65
CA HIS A 632 26.16 -44.40 5.41
C HIS A 632 26.14 -44.12 6.91
N LEU A 633 25.15 -44.69 7.64
CA LEU A 633 24.92 -44.39 9.05
C LEU A 633 25.29 -45.59 9.95
N PRO A 634 26.42 -45.55 10.69
CA PRO A 634 26.84 -46.62 11.58
C PRO A 634 25.93 -46.77 12.81
N GLU A 635 25.96 -47.94 13.45
CA GLU A 635 25.21 -48.21 14.68
C GLU A 635 25.69 -47.28 15.82
N GLY A 636 24.74 -46.65 16.52
CA GLY A 636 25.03 -45.63 17.55
C GLY A 636 25.29 -44.20 17.03
N PHE A 637 24.98 -43.92 15.75
CA PHE A 637 25.08 -42.58 15.15
C PHE A 637 23.76 -42.14 14.50
N THR A 638 23.49 -40.83 14.52
CA THR A 638 22.37 -40.16 13.84
C THR A 638 22.86 -39.14 12.83
N PHE A 639 22.05 -38.88 11.81
CA PHE A 639 22.30 -37.84 10.80
C PHE A 639 21.88 -36.46 11.30
N VAL A 640 22.66 -35.43 10.97
CA VAL A 640 22.36 -34.01 11.22
C VAL A 640 22.30 -33.28 9.88
N ARG A 641 21.10 -32.79 9.52
CA ARG A 641 20.87 -32.02 8.30
C ARG A 641 21.55 -30.65 8.33
N PRO A 642 21.86 -30.06 7.17
CA PRO A 642 22.30 -28.67 7.12
C PRO A 642 21.25 -27.74 7.75
N HIS A 643 21.70 -26.90 8.67
CA HIS A 643 20.85 -25.89 9.29
C HIS A 643 21.71 -24.72 9.81
N THR A 644 21.08 -23.56 9.91
CA THR A 644 21.67 -22.39 10.56
C THR A 644 21.25 -22.40 12.03
N ARG A 645 22.22 -22.51 12.94
CA ARG A 645 21.95 -22.57 14.37
C ARG A 645 21.67 -21.14 14.88
N GLY A 646 20.47 -20.89 15.40
CA GLY A 646 20.09 -19.59 16.02
C GLY A 646 18.62 -19.15 15.86
N ALA A 647 17.84 -19.69 14.92
CA ALA A 647 16.62 -18.98 14.46
C ALA A 647 15.24 -19.59 14.80
N MET A 648 15.12 -20.86 15.23
CA MET A 648 13.80 -21.52 15.12
C MET A 648 12.76 -21.24 16.23
N ALA A 649 13.11 -20.64 17.37
CA ALA A 649 12.11 -20.31 18.42
C ALA A 649 11.64 -18.84 18.39
N GLU A 650 12.27 -18.01 17.56
CA GLU A 650 12.02 -16.56 17.49
C GLU A 650 11.09 -16.18 16.34
N ALA A 651 11.09 -16.96 15.25
CA ALA A 651 10.28 -16.70 14.06
C ALA A 651 8.76 -16.81 14.27
N GLU A 652 8.30 -17.50 15.33
CA GLU A 652 6.86 -17.58 15.69
C GLU A 652 6.39 -16.42 16.60
N ARG A 653 7.28 -15.53 17.06
CA ARG A 653 6.88 -14.39 17.90
C ARG A 653 6.65 -13.15 17.04
N VAL A 654 5.40 -12.70 16.95
CA VAL A 654 5.09 -11.39 16.39
C VAL A 654 5.58 -10.33 17.38
N ARG A 655 6.71 -9.70 17.07
CA ARG A 655 7.24 -8.56 17.83
C ARG A 655 6.52 -7.31 17.36
N VAL A 656 5.77 -6.69 18.27
CA VAL A 656 5.10 -5.41 18.01
C VAL A 656 5.81 -4.33 18.80
N TYR A 657 6.24 -3.27 18.13
CA TYR A 657 7.02 -2.19 18.74
C TYR A 657 6.12 -1.02 19.15
N ARG A 658 6.55 -0.24 20.15
CA ARG A 658 5.89 1.03 20.55
C ARG A 658 6.94 2.12 20.75
N SER A 659 6.84 3.23 20.01
CA SER A 659 7.66 4.43 20.25
C SER A 659 7.00 5.32 21.31
N ARG A 660 7.73 5.65 22.38
CA ARG A 660 7.24 6.58 23.40
C ARG A 660 7.24 8.02 22.89
N SER A 661 8.21 8.39 22.06
CA SER A 661 8.30 9.74 21.50
C SER A 661 7.16 10.01 20.51
N ALA A 662 6.92 9.09 19.56
CA ALA A 662 5.81 9.22 18.63
C ALA A 662 4.45 9.19 19.35
N SER A 663 4.29 8.33 20.36
CA SER A 663 3.07 8.33 21.17
C SER A 663 2.85 9.67 21.88
N ARG A 664 3.91 10.29 22.42
CA ARG A 664 3.78 11.62 23.05
C ARG A 664 3.33 12.67 22.06
N MET A 665 3.88 12.68 20.85
CA MET A 665 3.49 13.65 19.81
C MET A 665 2.02 13.50 19.39
N ILE A 666 1.53 12.26 19.30
CA ILE A 666 0.13 11.97 18.92
C ILE A 666 -0.84 12.33 20.04
N TYR A 667 -0.47 12.08 21.29
CA TYR A 667 -1.33 12.23 22.45
C TYR A 667 -0.97 13.42 23.34
N GLU A 668 -0.22 14.41 22.86
CA GLU A 668 0.03 15.65 23.61
C GLU A 668 -1.18 16.62 23.62
N GLU A 669 -2.38 16.11 23.37
CA GLU A 669 -3.54 16.39 24.24
C GLU A 669 -3.82 15.19 25.17
N VAL A 670 -3.07 15.14 26.27
CA VAL A 670 -3.69 14.74 27.53
C VAL A 670 -3.48 15.89 28.50
N SER A 671 -4.39 16.87 28.43
CA SER A 671 -4.94 17.48 29.64
C SER A 671 -6.44 17.22 29.80
N THR A 672 -7.02 16.27 29.06
CA THR A 672 -8.22 15.56 29.54
C THR A 672 -8.22 14.14 28.97
N ALA A 673 -7.85 13.17 29.80
CA ALA A 673 -8.27 11.80 29.55
C ALA A 673 -9.81 11.77 29.61
N PRO A 674 -10.51 10.90 28.84
CA PRO A 674 -11.95 10.73 28.97
C PRO A 674 -12.31 10.58 30.45
N GLU A 675 -13.37 11.25 30.90
CA GLU A 675 -13.75 11.32 32.30
C GLU A 675 -13.74 9.89 32.91
N GLY A 676 -12.74 9.60 33.75
CA GLY A 676 -12.49 8.27 34.32
C GLY A 676 -11.22 7.51 33.87
N ALA A 677 -10.42 8.00 32.91
CA ALA A 677 -9.22 7.30 32.43
C ALA A 677 -7.89 7.81 33.02
N ARG A 678 -7.89 8.94 33.74
CA ARG A 678 -6.81 9.30 34.68
C ARG A 678 -7.24 8.83 36.06
N PRO A 679 -6.51 7.91 36.71
CA PRO A 679 -6.81 7.60 38.08
C PRO A 679 -6.58 8.84 38.95
N ALA A 680 -7.57 9.26 39.73
CA ALA A 680 -7.51 10.41 40.66
C ALA A 680 -6.31 10.36 41.63
N TRP A 681 -5.64 9.20 41.76
CA TRP A 681 -4.45 9.03 42.60
C TRP A 681 -3.21 9.77 42.10
N PHE A 682 -2.99 9.92 40.79
CA PHE A 682 -1.75 10.54 40.28
C PHE A 682 -1.72 12.07 40.47
N GLU A 683 -2.87 12.72 40.27
CA GLU A 683 -3.04 14.14 40.59
C GLU A 683 -3.00 14.37 42.11
N PHE A 684 -3.59 13.45 42.88
CA PHE A 684 -3.55 13.50 44.34
C PHE A 684 -2.13 13.39 44.89
N GLU A 685 -1.27 12.49 44.40
CA GLU A 685 0.12 12.38 44.84
C GLU A 685 0.95 13.63 44.53
N ARG A 686 0.74 14.21 43.34
CA ARG A 686 1.38 15.48 42.95
C ARG A 686 0.96 16.62 43.90
N ASP A 687 -0.33 16.70 44.20
CA ASP A 687 -0.86 17.72 45.11
C ASP A 687 -0.35 17.49 46.55
N CYS A 688 -0.21 16.24 47.01
CA CYS A 688 0.42 15.89 48.29
C CYS A 688 1.90 16.33 48.33
N MET A 689 2.65 16.09 47.26
CA MET A 689 4.04 16.54 47.15
C MET A 689 4.15 18.06 47.29
N GLN A 690 3.24 18.80 46.65
CA GLN A 690 3.24 20.25 46.73
C GLN A 690 2.87 20.76 48.13
N LEU A 691 1.87 20.16 48.79
CA LEU A 691 1.52 20.45 50.18
C LEU A 691 2.74 20.30 51.11
N LEU A 692 3.54 19.24 50.94
CA LEU A 692 4.73 19.03 51.76
C LEU A 692 5.80 20.09 51.48
N ARG A 693 6.03 20.44 50.21
CA ARG A 693 6.97 21.51 49.84
C ARG A 693 6.61 22.87 50.44
N GLU A 694 5.32 23.22 50.40
CA GLU A 694 4.81 24.48 50.97
C GLU A 694 4.91 24.51 52.51
N ARG A 695 4.96 23.34 53.15
CA ARG A 695 5.22 23.20 54.59
C ARG A 695 6.71 23.23 54.96
N GLY A 696 7.60 23.56 54.03
CA GLY A 696 9.05 23.61 54.26
C GLY A 696 9.74 22.25 54.24
N LEU A 697 9.06 21.19 53.76
CA LEU A 697 9.66 19.87 53.62
C LEU A 697 10.29 19.71 52.24
N ARG A 698 11.57 19.32 52.20
CA ARG A 698 12.25 18.96 50.96
C ARG A 698 11.94 17.50 50.62
N VAL A 699 11.10 17.29 49.60
CA VAL A 699 10.76 15.95 49.09
C VAL A 699 11.95 15.37 48.30
N ILE A 700 12.42 14.19 48.69
CA ILE A 700 13.67 13.57 48.18
C ILE A 700 13.38 12.51 47.11
N HIS A 701 12.31 11.73 47.25
CA HIS A 701 11.98 10.65 46.32
C HIS A 701 10.46 10.44 46.22
N GLN A 702 9.97 10.29 44.98
CA GLN A 702 8.65 9.73 44.69
C GLN A 702 8.87 8.25 44.38
N ALA A 703 8.29 7.35 45.17
CA ALA A 703 8.42 5.91 44.93
C ALA A 703 7.65 5.55 43.64
N ALA A 704 8.32 5.66 42.48
CA ALA A 704 7.77 5.21 41.20
C ALA A 704 8.02 3.70 41.03
N SER A 705 7.41 2.88 41.89
CA SER A 705 7.32 1.43 41.72
C SER A 705 5.85 1.03 41.77
N ARG A 706 5.30 0.60 40.63
CA ARG A 706 3.92 0.09 40.53
C ARG A 706 3.72 -1.27 41.20
N ASP A 707 4.74 -1.85 41.82
CA ASP A 707 4.65 -3.10 42.59
C ASP A 707 5.04 -2.87 44.06
N GLY A 708 4.11 -2.24 44.81
CA GLY A 708 3.91 -2.37 46.26
C GLY A 708 5.14 -2.25 47.17
N ASP A 709 5.67 -1.03 47.34
CA ASP A 709 6.77 -0.71 48.27
C ASP A 709 6.35 -0.68 49.76
N GLY A 710 5.44 -1.57 50.18
CA GLY A 710 5.12 -1.75 51.61
C GLY A 710 4.43 -0.56 52.29
N GLY A 711 3.77 0.30 51.50
CA GLY A 711 2.91 1.36 52.04
C GLY A 711 3.57 2.75 52.16
N VAL A 712 4.68 3.02 51.47
CA VAL A 712 5.31 4.36 51.44
C VAL A 712 5.18 4.99 50.05
N ASP A 713 4.68 6.22 49.99
CA ASP A 713 4.45 6.94 48.72
C ASP A 713 5.47 8.07 48.50
N LEU A 714 5.88 8.81 49.55
CA LEU A 714 6.90 9.88 49.47
C LEU A 714 7.89 9.83 50.64
N TYR A 715 9.12 10.25 50.37
CA TYR A 715 10.14 10.56 51.40
C TYR A 715 10.45 12.05 51.41
N ALA A 716 10.48 12.67 52.59
CA ALA A 716 10.77 14.08 52.76
C ALA A 716 11.70 14.34 53.97
N VAL A 717 12.37 15.49 53.98
CA VAL A 717 13.23 15.92 55.09
C VAL A 717 12.93 17.39 55.40
N ASP A 718 12.80 17.73 56.67
CA ASP A 718 12.64 19.13 57.09
C ASP A 718 13.98 19.87 57.25
N GLU A 719 13.92 21.17 57.49
CA GLU A 719 15.11 22.03 57.64
C GLU A 719 16.00 21.63 58.82
N SER A 720 15.48 20.90 59.82
CA SER A 720 16.24 20.40 60.96
C SER A 720 16.98 19.08 60.67
N GLY A 721 16.78 18.51 59.48
CA GLY A 721 17.35 17.23 59.07
C GLY A 721 16.54 16.00 59.48
N GLN A 722 15.34 16.18 60.03
CA GLN A 722 14.46 15.08 60.41
C GLN A 722 13.79 14.47 59.17
N SER A 723 13.83 13.14 59.08
CA SER A 723 13.26 12.37 57.97
C SER A 723 11.78 12.06 58.20
N TRP A 724 11.00 12.16 57.14
CA TRP A 724 9.56 11.98 57.09
C TRP A 724 9.19 10.96 56.00
N ILE A 725 8.33 10.02 56.37
CA ILE A 725 7.82 8.96 55.49
C ILE A 725 6.32 9.17 55.34
N VAL A 726 5.87 9.32 54.11
CA VAL A 726 4.50 9.76 53.81
C VAL A 726 3.75 8.69 53.03
N GLN A 727 2.52 8.43 53.46
CA GLN A 727 1.57 7.57 52.75
C GLN A 727 0.35 8.39 52.30
N CYS A 728 0.02 8.31 51.02
CA CYS A 728 -1.06 9.01 50.34
C CYS A 728 -2.16 8.00 49.96
N LYS A 729 -3.37 8.14 50.52
CA LYS A 729 -4.54 7.30 50.18
C LYS A 729 -5.65 8.11 49.51
N CYS A 730 -5.74 8.03 48.18
CA CYS A 730 -6.84 8.62 47.40
C CYS A 730 -8.09 7.71 47.44
N TRP A 731 -8.90 7.83 48.50
CA TRP A 731 -10.13 7.06 48.69
C TRP A 731 -11.39 7.92 48.52
N ALA A 732 -12.51 7.30 48.15
CA ALA A 732 -13.80 7.97 48.04
C ALA A 732 -14.25 8.54 49.41
N ALA A 733 -14.94 9.68 49.43
CA ALA A 733 -15.29 10.40 50.66
C ALA A 733 -16.09 9.58 51.69
N HIS A 734 -16.85 8.58 51.25
CA HIS A 734 -17.62 7.68 52.12
C HIS A 734 -16.79 6.53 52.72
N ARG A 735 -15.56 6.30 52.23
CA ARG A 735 -14.66 5.24 52.70
C ARG A 735 -13.59 5.84 53.61
N SER A 736 -13.74 5.67 54.91
CA SER A 736 -12.78 6.19 55.90
C SER A 736 -11.52 5.34 56.00
N VAL A 737 -10.38 5.97 56.31
CA VAL A 737 -9.11 5.31 56.61
C VAL A 737 -9.13 4.71 58.00
N GLY A 738 -8.94 3.38 58.07
CA GLY A 738 -8.91 2.62 59.31
C GLY A 738 -7.52 2.57 59.97
N PRO A 739 -7.42 2.09 61.22
CA PRO A 739 -6.17 2.03 61.98
C PRO A 739 -5.12 1.11 61.34
N GLU A 740 -5.53 0.17 60.48
CA GLU A 740 -4.65 -0.74 59.75
C GLU A 740 -3.63 0.00 58.87
N ILE A 741 -4.02 1.09 58.21
CA ILE A 741 -3.14 1.88 57.33
C ILE A 741 -2.08 2.62 58.15
N VAL A 742 -2.48 3.17 59.30
CA VAL A 742 -1.55 3.87 60.20
C VAL A 742 -0.51 2.88 60.79
N ARG A 743 -0.93 1.64 61.11
CA ARG A 743 -0.01 0.58 61.57
C ARG A 743 0.91 0.07 60.44
N GLU A 744 0.42 0.02 59.21
CA GLU A 744 1.22 -0.33 58.03
C GLU A 744 2.36 0.67 57.84
N LEU A 745 2.07 1.98 57.87
CA LEU A 745 3.08 3.03 57.80
C LEU A 745 4.10 2.94 58.94
N HIS A 746 3.66 2.62 60.16
CA HIS A 746 4.58 2.39 61.28
C HIS A 746 5.53 1.20 61.03
N GLY A 747 5.02 0.11 60.46
CA GLY A 747 5.85 -1.02 60.04
C GLY A 747 6.86 -0.64 58.94
N ALA A 748 6.45 0.20 58.00
CA ALA A 748 7.30 0.68 56.92
C ALA A 748 8.42 1.61 57.42
N ILE A 749 8.11 2.51 58.36
CA ILE A 749 9.11 3.34 59.05
C ILE A 749 10.13 2.48 59.79
N ALA A 750 9.67 1.51 60.57
CA ALA A 750 10.54 0.59 61.29
C ALA A 750 11.42 -0.28 60.37
N PHE A 751 11.01 -0.49 59.13
CA PHE A 751 11.81 -1.16 58.10
C PHE A 751 12.82 -0.21 57.45
N ALA A 752 12.40 1.00 57.08
CA ALA A 752 13.24 2.04 56.47
C ALA A 752 14.36 2.51 57.41
N ASP A 753 14.10 2.55 58.71
CA ASP A 753 15.08 2.98 59.72
C ASP A 753 16.04 1.87 60.17
N ARG A 754 15.96 0.64 59.61
CA ARG A 754 16.88 -0.47 59.99
C ARG A 754 18.33 -0.13 59.66
N GLY A 755 19.12 0.13 60.69
CA GLY A 755 20.54 0.46 60.58
C GLY A 755 20.84 1.97 60.55
N SER A 756 19.82 2.82 60.74
CA SER A 756 19.96 4.27 60.94
C SER A 756 19.97 4.61 62.44
N SER A 757 20.69 5.67 62.82
CA SER A 757 20.71 6.20 64.19
C SER A 757 19.56 7.18 64.49
N GLY A 758 18.72 7.50 63.51
CA GLY A 758 17.55 8.38 63.64
C GLY A 758 16.22 7.64 63.42
N THR A 759 15.16 8.12 64.07
CA THR A 759 13.78 7.63 63.88
C THR A 759 13.03 8.57 62.93
N SER A 760 12.55 8.04 61.82
CA SER A 760 11.72 8.77 60.85
C SER A 760 10.31 8.99 61.39
N LYS A 761 9.69 10.13 61.06
CA LYS A 761 8.29 10.42 61.42
C LYS A 761 7.33 10.04 60.28
N GLY A 762 6.07 9.76 60.60
CA GLY A 762 5.05 9.37 59.63
C GLY A 762 4.04 10.48 59.32
N ILE A 763 3.63 10.59 58.05
CA ILE A 763 2.48 11.40 57.61
C ILE A 763 1.52 10.53 56.80
N VAL A 764 0.22 10.59 57.08
CA VAL A 764 -0.81 9.99 56.23
C VAL A 764 -1.71 11.08 55.67
N ILE A 765 -1.84 11.13 54.35
CA ILE A 765 -2.68 12.10 53.62
C ILE A 765 -3.79 11.34 52.90
N THR A 766 -5.04 11.77 53.03
CA THR A 766 -6.17 11.15 52.32
C THR A 766 -7.15 12.16 51.75
N THR A 767 -7.85 11.79 50.68
CA THR A 767 -9.03 12.51 50.16
C THR A 767 -10.32 12.20 50.92
N SER A 768 -10.28 11.28 51.90
CA SER A 768 -11.43 10.81 52.69
C SER A 768 -11.35 11.30 54.15
N ARG A 769 -11.85 10.54 55.13
CA ARG A 769 -11.78 10.86 56.57
C ARG A 769 -11.06 9.74 57.33
N PHE A 770 -10.50 10.03 58.49
CA PHE A 770 -9.96 9.00 59.39
C PHE A 770 -11.04 8.48 60.35
N THR A 771 -11.04 7.18 60.64
CA THR A 771 -11.84 6.61 61.72
C THR A 771 -11.32 7.07 63.10
N SER A 772 -12.15 7.04 64.14
CA SER A 772 -11.71 7.36 65.51
C SER A 772 -10.53 6.52 65.96
N GLY A 773 -10.54 5.22 65.63
CA GLY A 773 -9.41 4.33 65.92
C GLY A 773 -8.14 4.68 65.14
N ALA A 774 -8.24 5.16 63.90
CA ALA A 774 -7.07 5.61 63.14
C ALA A 774 -6.47 6.89 63.74
N ALA A 775 -7.32 7.80 64.22
CA ALA A 775 -6.88 9.02 64.89
C ALA A 775 -6.23 8.75 66.25
N GLU A 776 -6.73 7.78 67.01
CA GLU A 776 -6.11 7.32 68.26
C GLU A 776 -4.73 6.70 68.00
N VAL A 777 -4.63 5.77 67.04
CA VAL A 777 -3.36 5.11 66.67
C VAL A 777 -2.36 6.11 66.07
N GLY A 778 -2.80 7.07 65.25
CA GLY A 778 -1.93 8.12 64.74
C GLY A 778 -1.34 8.98 65.85
N ARG A 779 -2.13 9.29 66.89
CA ARG A 779 -1.67 10.02 68.07
C ARG A 779 -0.69 9.20 68.92
N GLU A 780 -0.94 7.90 69.05
CA GLU A 780 -0.05 6.96 69.76
C GLU A 780 1.34 6.88 69.10
N PHE A 781 1.40 6.86 67.77
CA PHE A 781 2.66 6.80 67.00
C PHE A 781 3.27 8.18 66.68
N GLY A 782 2.61 9.27 67.07
CA GLY A 782 3.06 10.62 66.76
C GLY A 782 3.05 10.95 65.26
N PHE A 783 2.14 10.34 64.49
CA PHE A 783 2.00 10.58 63.05
C PHE A 783 1.08 11.76 62.77
N GLU A 784 1.39 12.49 61.71
CA GLU A 784 0.51 13.53 61.22
C GLU A 784 -0.56 12.93 60.29
N LEU A 785 -1.82 13.27 60.54
CA LEU A 785 -2.96 12.82 59.74
C LEU A 785 -3.61 14.03 59.07
N ILE A 786 -3.62 14.03 57.73
CA ILE A 786 -4.22 15.09 56.91
C ILE A 786 -5.43 14.50 56.20
N ASP A 787 -6.62 14.90 56.63
CA ASP A 787 -7.87 14.41 56.06
C ASP A 787 -8.29 15.19 54.80
N GLY A 788 -9.34 14.70 54.13
CA GLY A 788 -9.82 15.28 52.88
C GLY A 788 -10.35 16.71 53.03
N GLN A 789 -10.84 17.09 54.22
CA GLN A 789 -11.32 18.45 54.48
C GLN A 789 -10.13 19.41 54.65
N GLN A 790 -9.12 19.01 55.41
CA GLN A 790 -7.88 19.77 55.60
C GLN A 790 -7.12 19.91 54.27
N PHE A 791 -7.06 18.84 53.48
CA PHE A 791 -6.43 18.82 52.16
C PHE A 791 -7.17 19.71 51.15
N ALA A 792 -8.51 19.70 51.16
CA ALA A 792 -9.32 20.57 50.30
C ALA A 792 -9.21 22.05 50.69
N GLN A 793 -9.19 22.36 51.98
CA GLN A 793 -8.97 23.74 52.48
C GLN A 793 -7.60 24.26 52.05
N TRP A 794 -6.55 23.45 52.15
CA TRP A 794 -5.23 23.81 51.64
C TRP A 794 -5.27 24.12 50.13
N ARG A 795 -5.94 23.29 49.31
CA ARG A 795 -6.07 23.55 47.86
C ARG A 795 -6.84 24.84 47.55
N GLN A 796 -7.85 25.19 48.33
CA GLN A 796 -8.68 26.39 48.11
C GLN A 796 -7.98 27.69 48.47
N ASN A 797 -7.07 27.67 49.46
CA ASN A 797 -6.30 28.85 49.89
C ASN A 797 -5.17 29.23 48.91
N ARG A 798 -5.13 28.66 47.70
CA ARG A 798 -4.12 28.89 46.65
C ARG A 798 -4.54 29.89 45.57
N HIS A 799 -5.74 30.48 45.68
CA HIS A 799 -6.22 31.53 44.79
C HIS A 799 -6.14 32.91 45.43
#